data_AF-A0A5P9F1N9-F1
#
_entry.id   AF-A0A5P9F1N9-F1
#
_cell.length_a   1.000
_cell.length_b   1.000
_cell.length_c   1.000
_cell.angle_alpha   90.00
_cell.angle_beta   90.00
_cell.angle_gamma   90.00
#
_symmetry.space_group_name_H-M   'P 1'
#
loop_
_entity.id
_entity.type
_entity.pdbx_description
1 polymer ?
#
loop_
_entity_poly.entity_id
_entity_poly.type
_entity_poly.pdbx_seq_one_letter_code
_entity_poly.pdbx_strand_id
1 'polypeptide(L)'
;MYPKFLSNFLIIGCLLLLSACSSDDKDKNNELPEKTVSLTIKGYVETTSFTNAEVRLQVADTEFYGEVDTLGNYSIDIEIPESQIDSFVRAEAIFPAESSIRFVSLLGSVRTLLEKSGEDGVLVQEEKNEVNITSISTAFSAHLKSINAGEIKTDSELTLSLKSLDSSVVFDMAAFISLYSSNESLMEGSGLSIPNTYRDIYELAANKSAVSISIYNAKESLADLFDKAQSSLIESIKLFGYLSNSDLQIADTYYLPYLKMRLTLRPDGTGEINGEVDNTSFTWSKNDNGITFKDADLIRHVSFFGPYSEESHIVIKDLVWMIDSDAILSVILQVEEYDVSSEPINSDLDIKSNIYAETAIRSSSIIKVPDSVKLEQEYSMPIPVMPGEVINPVDGISPRLSVRVLDMSFSGEFETGGMVNISIPGVEGDGRKTSTNMSGVWRLEDDKKIIIDTSAGSKFTYVFLDYMYKGKNLTFVLEESEKGRLIDFDTVLAKDLDSWKENTVEGIYQFSSYFAQPLDYAWFEVNSDGTVKRITIFDWDSDGELVSDELDVYSGLWKLSDDGNLIIRFYRRMNGDSCMPSDWDPLSNTDCSLVSEREWNLSQVSKEEQLFWIRKELKFFSNEKRDEIPGLSDLTNNIFGGGHIYNSFMYKVSERPIVLPSVQKN
;
A
#
# COMPACT_ATOMS: atom_id res chain seq x y z
N MET A 1 32.62 -45.75 -13.36
CA MET A 1 32.45 -46.14 -14.78
C MET A 1 32.16 -44.83 -15.53
N TYR A 2 33.14 -44.31 -16.26
CA TYR A 2 33.11 -43.12 -17.13
C TYR A 2 32.40 -43.43 -18.47
N PRO A 3 32.17 -42.49 -19.43
CA PRO A 3 32.65 -41.08 -19.56
C PRO A 3 31.53 -40.02 -19.78
N LYS A 4 31.65 -38.70 -19.49
CA LYS A 4 32.60 -37.61 -19.83
C LYS A 4 32.62 -37.17 -21.31
N PHE A 5 32.14 -35.94 -21.58
CA PHE A 5 32.63 -35.09 -22.68
C PHE A 5 32.75 -33.63 -22.21
N LEU A 6 33.98 -33.13 -22.19
CA LEU A 6 34.40 -31.75 -21.94
C LEU A 6 35.78 -31.64 -22.61
N SER A 7 35.99 -30.66 -23.50
CA SER A 7 37.30 -30.16 -24.00
C SER A 7 37.04 -29.38 -25.29
N ASN A 8 37.17 -28.05 -25.38
CA ASN A 8 38.36 -27.16 -25.32
C ASN A 8 38.53 -26.53 -26.72
N PHE A 9 38.78 -25.23 -26.81
CA PHE A 9 40.16 -24.74 -26.99
C PHE A 9 40.20 -23.21 -26.96
N LEU A 10 41.10 -22.69 -26.13
CA LEU A 10 41.58 -21.32 -26.11
C LEU A 10 43.11 -21.43 -26.08
N ILE A 11 43.81 -20.96 -27.11
CA ILE A 11 45.26 -20.72 -27.07
C ILE A 11 45.56 -19.40 -27.78
N ILE A 12 46.23 -18.53 -27.02
CA ILE A 12 46.91 -17.30 -27.40
C ILE A 12 48.27 -17.67 -28.03
N GLY A 13 48.65 -16.98 -29.11
CA GLY A 13 50.00 -17.03 -29.69
C GLY A 13 50.34 -15.71 -30.37
N CYS A 14 51.40 -15.06 -29.89
CA CYS A 14 51.86 -13.73 -30.27
C CYS A 14 53.09 -13.78 -31.22
N LEU A 15 53.29 -12.70 -32.00
CA LEU A 15 54.52 -12.22 -32.67
C LEU A 15 55.08 -12.97 -33.91
N LEU A 16 55.12 -12.28 -35.07
CA LEU A 16 56.34 -11.59 -35.58
C LEU A 16 56.10 -10.79 -36.88
N LEU A 17 56.88 -9.72 -37.00
CA LEU A 17 56.95 -8.65 -38.01
C LEU A 17 57.20 -9.11 -39.45
N LEU A 18 56.58 -8.43 -40.42
CA LEU A 18 57.19 -8.05 -41.70
C LEU A 18 56.65 -6.68 -42.17
N SER A 19 57.56 -5.72 -42.32
CA SER A 19 57.39 -4.43 -42.98
C SER A 19 57.76 -4.54 -44.47
N ALA A 20 56.96 -3.95 -45.37
CA ALA A 20 57.38 -2.99 -46.41
C ALA A 20 56.39 -2.92 -47.61
N CYS A 21 55.89 -1.70 -47.83
CA CYS A 21 55.51 -1.02 -49.08
C CYS A 21 54.72 -1.76 -50.18
N SER A 22 53.51 -1.27 -50.48
CA SER A 22 53.23 -0.63 -51.77
C SER A 22 51.83 0.02 -51.80
N SER A 23 51.82 1.35 -51.98
CA SER A 23 50.89 2.18 -52.76
C SER A 23 49.37 1.92 -52.73
N ASP A 24 48.65 2.94 -52.26
CA ASP A 24 47.35 3.42 -52.74
C ASP A 24 46.27 2.36 -53.02
N ASP A 25 45.41 2.14 -52.03
CA ASP A 25 43.98 2.11 -52.34
C ASP A 25 43.16 2.65 -51.17
N LYS A 26 42.06 3.31 -51.52
CA LYS A 26 41.22 4.12 -50.64
C LYS A 26 40.64 3.26 -49.51
N ASP A 27 40.99 3.56 -48.25
CA ASP A 27 40.22 3.15 -47.08
C ASP A 27 38.84 3.83 -47.14
N LYS A 28 37.92 3.17 -47.83
CA LYS A 28 36.51 3.27 -47.50
C LYS A 28 36.32 2.40 -46.26
N ASN A 29 36.20 3.04 -45.09
CA ASN A 29 35.49 2.46 -43.96
C ASN A 29 34.11 2.02 -44.46
N ASN A 30 33.98 0.76 -44.84
CA ASN A 30 32.70 0.08 -44.97
C ASN A 30 32.28 -0.31 -43.54
N GLU A 31 31.87 0.67 -42.74
CA GLU A 31 30.90 0.37 -41.68
C GLU A 31 29.65 -0.11 -42.41
N LEU A 32 29.30 -1.38 -42.23
CA LEU A 32 27.98 -1.88 -42.64
C LEU A 32 26.93 -0.96 -42.01
N PRO A 33 25.91 -0.51 -42.78
CA PRO A 33 24.87 0.34 -42.22
C PRO A 33 24.27 -0.36 -40.99
N GLU A 34 24.23 0.35 -39.87
CA GLU A 34 23.62 -0.15 -38.65
C GLU A 34 22.16 -0.49 -38.95
N LYS A 35 21.75 -1.73 -38.63
CA LYS A 35 20.39 -2.19 -38.90
C LYS A 35 19.42 -1.41 -38.02
N THR A 36 18.37 -0.87 -38.60
CA THR A 36 17.32 -0.12 -37.89
C THR A 36 16.06 -0.96 -37.71
N VAL A 37 15.26 -0.58 -36.71
CA VAL A 37 13.90 -1.06 -36.50
C VAL A 37 12.95 0.14 -36.53
N SER A 38 11.74 -0.07 -37.04
CA SER A 38 10.71 0.97 -37.17
C SER A 38 9.44 0.56 -36.45
N LEU A 39 8.80 1.51 -35.78
CA LEU A 39 7.51 1.34 -35.12
C LEU A 39 6.71 2.64 -35.30
N THR A 40 5.43 2.55 -35.63
CA THR A 40 4.51 3.69 -35.61
C THR A 40 3.68 3.63 -34.34
N ILE A 41 3.68 4.70 -33.53
CA ILE A 41 2.86 4.80 -32.33
C ILE A 41 1.70 5.76 -32.61
N LYS A 42 0.47 5.27 -32.43
CA LYS A 42 -0.75 6.07 -32.55
C LYS A 42 -1.48 6.09 -31.22
N GLY A 43 -1.89 7.27 -30.79
CA GLY A 43 -2.56 7.44 -29.52
C GLY A 43 -3.39 8.71 -29.45
N TYR A 44 -3.88 8.98 -28.25
CA TYR A 44 -4.72 10.12 -27.92
C TYR A 44 -4.11 10.93 -26.79
N VAL A 45 -4.19 12.26 -26.87
CA VAL A 45 -3.88 13.19 -25.79
C VAL A 45 -5.19 13.70 -25.20
N GLU A 46 -5.33 13.67 -23.88
CA GLU A 46 -6.44 14.31 -23.19
C GLU A 46 -6.35 15.83 -23.40
N THR A 47 -7.20 16.36 -24.28
CA THR A 47 -7.25 17.80 -24.59
C THR A 47 -8.52 18.39 -23.99
N THR A 48 -8.45 18.87 -22.73
CA THR A 48 -9.56 19.50 -22.00
C THR A 48 -9.85 20.93 -22.51
N SER A 49 -9.97 21.09 -23.85
CA SER A 49 -10.14 22.33 -24.64
C SER A 49 -8.86 22.99 -25.17
N PHE A 50 -7.70 22.39 -24.95
CA PHE A 50 -6.42 22.93 -25.46
C PHE A 50 -6.28 22.75 -26.97
N THR A 51 -5.55 23.68 -27.60
CA THR A 51 -5.23 23.61 -29.03
C THR A 51 -3.72 23.58 -29.24
N ASN A 52 -3.27 22.96 -30.33
CA ASN A 52 -1.85 22.85 -30.70
C ASN A 52 -1.01 22.10 -29.65
N ALA A 53 -1.54 21.03 -29.07
CA ALA A 53 -0.74 20.12 -28.27
C ALA A 53 0.31 19.44 -29.16
N GLU A 54 1.51 19.27 -28.63
CA GLU A 54 2.61 18.57 -29.29
C GLU A 54 2.96 17.33 -28.47
N VAL A 55 3.17 16.20 -29.15
CA VAL A 55 3.65 14.97 -28.52
C VAL A 55 5.14 14.81 -28.78
N ARG A 56 5.88 14.55 -27.71
CA ARG A 56 7.29 14.18 -27.74
C ARG A 56 7.46 12.75 -27.22
N LEU A 57 8.08 11.88 -28.02
CA LEU A 57 8.54 10.57 -27.59
C LEU A 57 10.05 10.61 -27.35
N GLN A 58 10.48 10.31 -26.13
CA GLN A 58 11.88 10.13 -25.78
C GLN A 58 12.23 8.64 -25.87
N VAL A 59 13.27 8.30 -26.64
CA VAL A 59 13.83 6.95 -26.76
C VAL A 59 15.35 7.04 -26.57
N ALA A 60 15.86 6.54 -25.45
CA ALA A 60 17.24 6.80 -25.01
C ALA A 60 17.55 8.32 -25.05
N ASP A 61 18.50 8.76 -25.88
CA ASP A 61 18.87 10.17 -26.07
C ASP A 61 18.20 10.82 -27.30
N THR A 62 17.33 10.10 -28.00
CA THR A 62 16.65 10.58 -29.23
C THR A 62 15.22 11.00 -28.93
N GLU A 63 14.81 12.13 -29.51
CA GLU A 63 13.45 12.66 -29.43
C GLU A 63 12.75 12.56 -30.78
N PHE A 64 11.50 12.11 -30.77
CA PHE A 64 10.59 12.10 -31.91
C PHE A 64 9.38 12.97 -31.60
N TYR A 65 8.83 13.63 -32.60
CA TYR A 65 7.80 14.66 -32.45
C TYR A 65 6.59 14.36 -33.33
N GLY A 66 5.40 14.68 -32.83
CA GLY A 66 4.15 14.60 -33.58
C GLY A 66 3.17 15.69 -33.16
N GLU A 67 2.38 16.15 -34.12
CA GLU A 67 1.29 17.10 -33.86
C GLU A 67 0.03 16.34 -33.44
N VAL A 68 -0.72 16.93 -32.51
CA VAL A 68 -2.02 16.42 -32.09
C VAL A 68 -3.12 17.07 -32.94
N ASP A 69 -4.00 16.24 -33.52
CA ASP A 69 -5.13 16.73 -34.30
C ASP A 69 -6.23 17.35 -33.43
N THR A 70 -7.25 17.95 -34.05
CA THR A 70 -8.36 18.60 -33.33
C THR A 70 -9.23 17.65 -32.50
N LEU A 71 -9.07 16.34 -32.67
CA LEU A 71 -9.78 15.30 -31.93
C LEU A 71 -8.90 14.69 -30.82
N GLY A 72 -7.67 15.21 -30.65
CA GLY A 72 -6.69 14.74 -29.68
C GLY A 72 -5.82 13.59 -30.15
N ASN A 73 -5.91 13.13 -31.40
CA ASN A 73 -5.12 11.98 -31.87
C ASN A 73 -3.75 12.41 -32.40
N TYR A 74 -2.77 11.53 -32.28
CA TYR A 74 -1.42 11.71 -32.85
C TYR A 74 -0.91 10.43 -33.51
N SER A 75 0.10 10.56 -34.37
CA SER A 75 0.83 9.44 -34.98
C SER A 75 2.30 9.82 -35.13
N ILE A 76 3.20 9.03 -34.55
CA ILE A 76 4.66 9.27 -34.59
C ILE A 76 5.36 8.01 -35.08
N ASP A 77 6.20 8.16 -36.10
CA ASP A 77 7.10 7.11 -36.56
C ASP A 77 8.42 7.19 -35.79
N ILE A 78 8.81 6.10 -35.14
CA ILE A 78 10.14 5.94 -34.55
C ILE A 78 10.98 5.04 -35.46
N GLU A 79 12.20 5.46 -35.73
CA GLU A 79 13.22 4.64 -36.39
C GLU A 79 14.51 4.75 -35.57
N ILE A 80 14.94 3.63 -35.00
CA ILE A 80 16.12 3.58 -34.14
C ILE A 80 17.05 2.43 -34.56
N PRO A 81 18.34 2.50 -34.22
CA PRO A 81 19.23 1.36 -34.34
C PRO A 81 18.73 0.12 -33.57
N GLU A 82 18.95 -1.07 -34.12
CA GLU A 82 18.64 -2.35 -33.45
C GLU A 82 19.43 -2.50 -32.13
N SER A 83 20.57 -1.85 -31.99
CA SER A 83 21.35 -1.77 -30.74
C SER A 83 20.62 -1.04 -29.62
N GLN A 84 19.61 -0.21 -29.95
CA GLN A 84 18.79 0.56 -29.02
C GLN A 84 17.40 -0.04 -28.80
N ILE A 85 17.12 -1.25 -29.29
CA ILE A 85 15.76 -1.84 -29.20
C ILE A 85 15.27 -2.03 -27.76
N ASP A 86 16.17 -2.13 -26.79
CA ASP A 86 15.85 -2.21 -25.34
C ASP A 86 15.66 -0.83 -24.68
N SER A 87 15.76 0.25 -25.45
CA SER A 87 15.59 1.62 -24.94
C SER A 87 14.15 1.87 -24.55
N PHE A 88 13.97 2.43 -23.37
CA PHE A 88 12.66 2.76 -22.83
C PHE A 88 12.06 3.99 -23.51
N VAL A 89 10.78 3.92 -23.81
CA VAL A 89 10.00 4.96 -24.46
C VAL A 89 9.15 5.69 -23.43
N ARG A 90 9.30 7.01 -23.37
CA ARG A 90 8.49 7.91 -22.55
C ARG A 90 7.82 8.93 -23.45
N ALA A 91 6.51 9.10 -23.31
CA ALA A 91 5.73 10.05 -24.09
C ALA A 91 5.38 11.27 -23.23
N GLU A 92 5.41 12.46 -23.83
CA GLU A 92 4.99 13.71 -23.21
C GLU A 92 4.06 14.46 -24.14
N ALA A 93 2.96 14.99 -23.61
CA ALA A 93 2.16 15.99 -24.29
C ALA A 93 2.44 17.36 -23.67
N ILE A 94 2.81 18.31 -24.52
CA ILE A 94 3.16 19.68 -24.16
C ILE A 94 2.12 20.62 -24.78
N PHE A 95 1.68 21.60 -24.00
CA PHE A 95 0.68 22.59 -24.41
C PHE A 95 1.34 23.97 -24.44
N PRO A 96 1.80 24.47 -25.61
CA PRO A 96 2.59 25.69 -25.68
C PRO A 96 1.88 26.95 -25.13
N ALA A 97 0.55 27.00 -25.17
CA ALA A 97 -0.23 28.10 -24.62
C ALA A 97 -0.52 27.93 -23.11
N GLU A 98 -0.42 26.71 -22.58
CA GLU A 98 -0.75 26.34 -21.20
C GLU A 98 0.48 25.68 -20.54
N SER A 99 1.53 26.48 -20.30
CA SER A 99 2.83 25.98 -19.83
C SER A 99 2.80 25.29 -18.46
N SER A 100 1.74 25.50 -17.68
CA SER A 100 1.47 24.84 -16.40
C SER A 100 1.04 23.37 -16.57
N ILE A 101 0.70 22.95 -17.79
CA ILE A 101 0.14 21.63 -18.08
C ILE A 101 1.14 20.83 -18.91
N ARG A 102 1.47 19.66 -18.40
CA ARG A 102 2.27 18.65 -19.10
C ARG A 102 1.78 17.27 -18.70
N PHE A 103 1.45 16.46 -19.69
CA PHE A 103 1.07 15.07 -19.46
C PHE A 103 2.17 14.13 -19.87
N VAL A 104 2.26 13.00 -19.19
CA VAL A 104 3.36 12.04 -19.32
C VAL A 104 2.81 10.63 -19.32
N SER A 105 3.31 9.78 -20.21
CA SER A 105 3.04 8.35 -20.21
C SER A 105 4.32 7.54 -20.31
N LEU A 106 4.35 6.38 -19.66
CA LEU A 106 5.47 5.43 -19.67
C LEU A 106 5.08 4.24 -20.53
N LEU A 107 5.73 4.08 -21.69
CA LEU A 107 5.32 3.07 -22.67
C LEU A 107 6.09 1.76 -22.49
N GLY A 108 7.37 1.78 -22.10
CA GLY A 108 8.19 0.56 -22.05
C GLY A 108 9.26 0.52 -23.13
N SER A 109 10.02 -0.57 -23.23
CA SER A 109 11.07 -0.70 -24.25
C SER A 109 10.51 -0.84 -25.66
N VAL A 110 11.25 -0.35 -26.66
CA VAL A 110 10.87 -0.51 -28.09
C VAL A 110 10.65 -1.98 -28.45
N ARG A 111 11.42 -2.91 -27.86
CA ARG A 111 11.22 -4.36 -28.03
C ARG A 111 9.82 -4.78 -27.60
N THR A 112 9.41 -4.45 -26.38
CA THR A 112 8.07 -4.81 -25.88
C THR A 112 6.97 -4.13 -26.67
N LEU A 113 7.17 -2.89 -27.11
CA LEU A 113 6.20 -2.19 -27.96
C LEU A 113 6.04 -2.86 -29.33
N LEU A 114 7.14 -3.26 -29.96
CA LEU A 114 7.11 -4.01 -31.23
C LEU A 114 6.40 -5.35 -31.09
N GLU A 115 6.68 -6.10 -30.01
CA GLU A 115 6.00 -7.36 -29.72
C GLU A 115 4.49 -7.19 -29.56
N LYS A 116 4.06 -6.06 -28.95
CA LYS A 116 2.64 -5.72 -28.77
C LYS A 116 1.95 -5.25 -30.05
N SER A 117 2.66 -4.55 -30.94
CA SER A 117 2.13 -4.10 -32.25
C SER A 117 1.94 -5.22 -33.28
N GLY A 118 2.32 -6.47 -32.95
CA GLY A 118 2.18 -7.59 -33.86
C GLY A 118 2.99 -7.45 -35.17
N GLU A 119 2.40 -7.86 -36.30
CA GLU A 119 3.09 -7.93 -37.59
C GLU A 119 3.05 -6.63 -38.41
N ASP A 120 2.15 -5.70 -38.11
CA ASP A 120 1.97 -4.48 -38.91
C ASP A 120 2.89 -3.32 -38.48
N GLY A 121 3.52 -3.43 -37.31
CA GLY A 121 4.44 -2.44 -36.75
C GLY A 121 3.75 -1.14 -36.35
N VAL A 122 2.43 -1.16 -36.11
CA VAL A 122 1.64 -0.01 -35.69
C VAL A 122 1.04 -0.29 -34.32
N LEU A 123 1.58 0.36 -33.28
CA LEU A 123 1.05 0.25 -31.94
C LEU A 123 -0.16 1.18 -31.74
N VAL A 124 -1.28 0.62 -31.30
CA VAL A 124 -2.54 1.33 -31.01
C VAL A 124 -3.04 1.10 -29.58
N GLN A 125 -4.07 1.84 -29.16
CA GLN A 125 -4.62 1.79 -27.81
C GLN A 125 -5.14 0.40 -27.43
N GLU A 126 -5.75 -0.32 -28.37
CA GLU A 126 -6.30 -1.67 -28.15
C GLU A 126 -5.22 -2.70 -27.80
N GLU A 127 -3.97 -2.47 -28.23
CA GLU A 127 -2.82 -3.30 -27.92
C GLU A 127 -2.11 -2.84 -26.65
N LYS A 128 -2.09 -1.52 -26.43
CA LYS A 128 -1.43 -0.90 -25.28
C LYS A 128 -2.02 0.46 -24.94
N ASN A 129 -2.76 0.55 -23.83
CA ASN A 129 -3.47 1.77 -23.45
C ASN A 129 -2.52 2.95 -23.14
N GLU A 130 -1.28 2.69 -22.72
CA GLU A 130 -0.29 3.73 -22.39
C GLU A 130 0.17 4.57 -23.60
N VAL A 131 -0.23 4.24 -24.82
CA VAL A 131 -0.09 5.18 -25.96
C VAL A 131 -1.00 6.40 -25.81
N ASN A 132 -2.03 6.34 -24.95
CA ASN A 132 -2.79 7.53 -24.60
C ASN A 132 -2.09 8.32 -23.50
N ILE A 133 -1.94 9.62 -23.71
CA ILE A 133 -1.30 10.57 -22.81
C ILE A 133 -2.39 11.38 -22.10
N THR A 134 -2.70 10.98 -20.88
CA THR A 134 -3.86 11.41 -20.09
C THR A 134 -3.49 11.78 -18.66
N SER A 135 -4.42 12.36 -17.92
CA SER A 135 -4.35 12.57 -16.47
C SER A 135 -4.03 11.28 -15.69
N ILE A 136 -4.59 10.13 -16.09
CA ILE A 136 -4.30 8.82 -15.47
C ILE A 136 -2.86 8.38 -15.73
N SER A 137 -2.41 8.40 -17.00
CA SER A 137 -1.03 8.03 -17.33
C SER A 137 0.00 8.95 -16.65
N THR A 138 -0.38 10.22 -16.48
CA THR A 138 0.45 11.24 -15.83
C THR A 138 0.54 11.01 -14.33
N ALA A 139 -0.59 10.77 -13.67
CA ALA A 139 -0.64 10.43 -12.25
C ALA A 139 0.15 9.15 -11.95
N PHE A 140 0.00 8.14 -12.81
CA PHE A 140 0.77 6.91 -12.72
C PHE A 140 2.27 7.16 -12.85
N SER A 141 2.70 7.86 -13.90
CA SER A 141 4.11 8.21 -14.10
C SER A 141 4.68 9.01 -12.93
N ALA A 142 3.93 9.99 -12.43
CA ALA A 142 4.32 10.83 -11.31
C ALA A 142 4.46 10.05 -10.00
N HIS A 143 3.50 9.16 -9.70
CA HIS A 143 3.55 8.29 -8.53
C HIS A 143 4.73 7.31 -8.61
N LEU A 144 4.94 6.67 -9.77
CA LEU A 144 6.10 5.79 -9.99
C LEU A 144 7.43 6.54 -9.82
N LYS A 145 7.52 7.77 -10.31
CA LYS A 145 8.71 8.61 -10.10
C LYS A 145 8.94 8.90 -8.62
N SER A 146 7.88 9.17 -7.87
CA SER A 146 7.97 9.45 -6.43
C SER A 146 8.44 8.23 -5.63
N ILE A 147 7.96 7.02 -5.94
CA ILE A 147 8.35 5.81 -5.18
C ILE A 147 9.77 5.33 -5.51
N ASN A 148 10.28 5.60 -6.71
CA ASN A 148 11.65 5.24 -7.09
C ASN A 148 12.70 6.29 -6.78
N ALA A 149 12.28 7.46 -6.27
CA ALA A 149 13.16 8.63 -6.13
C ALA A 149 13.89 8.98 -7.45
N GLY A 150 13.24 8.80 -8.60
CA GLY A 150 13.85 8.94 -9.91
C GLY A 150 12.96 8.52 -11.07
N GLU A 151 13.38 8.84 -12.29
CA GLU A 151 12.68 8.44 -13.52
C GLU A 151 12.81 6.93 -13.76
N ILE A 152 11.75 6.32 -14.30
CA ILE A 152 11.78 4.95 -14.83
C ILE A 152 12.50 4.96 -16.19
N LYS A 153 13.47 4.06 -16.36
CA LYS A 153 14.31 3.98 -17.57
C LYS A 153 14.37 2.59 -18.18
N THR A 154 13.76 1.58 -17.55
CA THR A 154 13.76 0.20 -18.04
C THR A 154 12.44 -0.50 -17.72
N ASP A 155 12.11 -1.55 -18.48
CA ASP A 155 10.94 -2.38 -18.18
C ASP A 155 11.06 -3.08 -16.83
N SER A 156 12.28 -3.48 -16.44
CA SER A 156 12.52 -4.09 -15.12
C SER A 156 12.21 -3.12 -13.99
N GLU A 157 12.60 -1.86 -14.10
CA GLU A 157 12.26 -0.82 -13.12
C GLU A 157 10.74 -0.60 -13.10
N LEU A 158 10.09 -0.50 -14.26
CA LEU A 158 8.62 -0.37 -14.36
C LEU A 158 7.91 -1.52 -13.64
N THR A 159 8.27 -2.78 -13.96
CA THR A 159 7.67 -3.97 -13.35
C THR A 159 7.90 -4.03 -11.85
N LEU A 160 9.10 -3.69 -11.35
CA LEU A 160 9.37 -3.66 -9.91
C LEU A 160 8.57 -2.57 -9.20
N SER A 161 8.42 -1.41 -9.83
CA SER A 161 7.71 -0.27 -9.26
C SER A 161 6.21 -0.51 -9.15
N LEU A 162 5.64 -1.23 -10.13
CA LEU A 162 4.25 -1.68 -10.11
C LEU A 162 3.91 -2.52 -8.88
N LYS A 163 4.90 -3.22 -8.29
CA LYS A 163 4.70 -3.99 -7.07
C LYS A 163 4.45 -3.15 -5.83
N SER A 164 4.72 -1.85 -5.86
CA SER A 164 4.48 -0.94 -4.74
C SER A 164 3.45 0.15 -5.10
N LEU A 165 2.72 -0.04 -6.21
CA LEU A 165 1.75 0.92 -6.70
C LEU A 165 0.57 1.03 -5.72
N ASP A 166 0.13 2.26 -5.47
CA ASP A 166 -1.06 2.52 -4.68
C ASP A 166 -2.12 3.12 -5.62
N SER A 167 -3.10 2.31 -6.02
CA SER A 167 -4.13 2.72 -6.98
C SER A 167 -4.99 3.88 -6.45
N SER A 168 -5.20 3.96 -5.13
CA SER A 168 -5.99 5.04 -4.52
C SER A 168 -5.31 6.39 -4.72
N VAL A 169 -3.99 6.44 -4.49
CA VAL A 169 -3.15 7.62 -4.72
C VAL A 169 -3.16 8.03 -6.19
N VAL A 170 -3.00 7.07 -7.10
CA VAL A 170 -3.01 7.35 -8.55
C VAL A 170 -4.35 7.93 -8.99
N PHE A 171 -5.47 7.38 -8.51
CA PHE A 171 -6.79 7.84 -8.92
C PHE A 171 -7.11 9.24 -8.39
N ASP A 172 -6.82 9.51 -7.11
CA ASP A 172 -6.97 10.86 -6.53
C ASP A 172 -6.08 11.88 -7.27
N MET A 173 -4.85 11.49 -7.59
CA MET A 173 -3.93 12.34 -8.34
C MET A 173 -4.41 12.58 -9.77
N ALA A 174 -4.95 11.56 -10.45
CA ALA A 174 -5.53 11.71 -11.78
C ALA A 174 -6.73 12.66 -11.78
N ALA A 175 -7.62 12.53 -10.80
CA ALA A 175 -8.76 13.42 -10.62
C ALA A 175 -8.33 14.87 -10.40
N PHE A 176 -7.31 15.09 -9.57
CA PHE A 176 -6.73 16.42 -9.36
C PHE A 176 -6.11 17.00 -10.63
N ILE A 177 -5.32 16.22 -11.38
CA ILE A 177 -4.72 16.64 -12.65
C ILE A 177 -5.80 17.01 -13.67
N SER A 178 -6.86 16.19 -13.79
CA SER A 178 -7.97 16.44 -14.71
C SER A 178 -8.78 17.67 -14.30
N LEU A 179 -9.05 17.84 -12.99
CA LEU A 179 -9.73 19.01 -12.44
C LEU A 179 -8.93 20.29 -12.72
N TYR A 180 -7.62 20.28 -12.44
CA TYR A 180 -6.73 21.42 -12.71
C TYR A 180 -6.72 21.77 -14.18
N SER A 181 -6.51 20.78 -15.05
CA SER A 181 -6.43 21.00 -16.50
C SER A 181 -7.75 21.49 -17.10
N SER A 182 -8.88 21.13 -16.52
CA SER A 182 -10.19 21.57 -17.02
C SER A 182 -10.65 22.91 -16.43
N ASN A 183 -10.09 23.35 -15.30
CA ASN A 183 -10.61 24.46 -14.50
C ASN A 183 -9.52 25.36 -13.90
N GLU A 184 -8.38 25.53 -14.57
CA GLU A 184 -7.21 26.24 -14.03
C GLU A 184 -7.55 27.58 -13.37
N SER A 185 -8.27 28.48 -14.05
CA SER A 185 -8.61 29.79 -13.48
C SER A 185 -9.48 29.72 -12.22
N LEU A 186 -10.32 28.69 -12.10
CA LEU A 186 -11.12 28.46 -10.89
C LEU A 186 -10.24 27.95 -9.75
N MET A 187 -9.34 27.01 -10.05
CA MET A 187 -8.38 26.48 -9.08
C MET A 187 -7.52 27.59 -8.50
N GLU A 188 -6.98 28.47 -9.35
CA GLU A 188 -6.22 29.64 -8.92
C GLU A 188 -7.07 30.59 -8.05
N GLY A 189 -8.32 30.84 -8.45
CA GLY A 189 -9.26 31.69 -7.70
C GLY A 189 -9.59 31.16 -6.29
N SER A 190 -9.50 29.84 -6.11
CA SER A 190 -9.67 29.14 -4.83
C SER A 190 -8.37 28.93 -4.05
N GLY A 191 -7.25 29.51 -4.51
CA GLY A 191 -5.95 29.37 -3.85
C GLY A 191 -5.22 28.04 -4.09
N LEU A 192 -5.67 27.24 -5.07
CA LEU A 192 -5.13 25.93 -5.43
C LEU A 192 -4.24 26.01 -6.70
N SER A 193 -3.47 27.08 -6.85
CA SER A 193 -2.54 27.22 -7.98
C SER A 193 -1.33 26.28 -7.82
N ILE A 194 -0.66 25.97 -8.93
CA ILE A 194 0.62 25.27 -8.87
C ILE A 194 1.63 26.17 -8.16
N PRO A 195 2.28 25.71 -7.07
CA PRO A 195 3.29 26.51 -6.40
C PRO A 195 4.46 26.82 -7.33
N ASN A 196 4.99 28.05 -7.27
CA ASN A 196 6.09 28.53 -8.14
C ASN A 196 7.38 27.68 -8.11
N THR A 197 7.51 26.77 -7.14
CA THR A 197 8.61 25.80 -7.06
C THR A 197 8.51 24.69 -8.11
N TYR A 198 7.32 24.48 -8.69
CA TYR A 198 7.05 23.48 -9.72
C TYR A 198 6.71 24.19 -11.03
N ARG A 199 7.23 23.66 -12.14
CA ARG A 199 7.02 24.28 -13.46
C ARG A 199 5.66 23.94 -14.04
N ASP A 200 5.17 22.74 -13.75
CA ASP A 200 3.97 22.17 -14.31
C ASP A 200 3.32 21.17 -13.35
N ILE A 201 2.10 20.75 -13.69
CA ILE A 201 1.30 19.85 -12.86
C ILE A 201 1.95 18.47 -12.66
N TYR A 202 2.76 18.00 -13.62
CA TYR A 202 3.47 16.72 -13.48
C TYR A 202 4.61 16.81 -12.45
N GLU A 203 5.33 17.94 -12.40
CA GLU A 203 6.34 18.16 -11.36
C GLU A 203 5.75 18.26 -9.96
N LEU A 204 4.60 18.93 -9.82
CA LEU A 204 3.85 18.94 -8.56
C LEU A 204 3.42 17.52 -8.19
N ALA A 205 2.80 16.79 -9.12
CA ALA A 205 2.32 15.42 -8.93
C ALA A 205 3.43 14.45 -8.54
N ALA A 206 4.65 14.63 -9.07
CA ALA A 206 5.80 13.79 -8.75
C ALA A 206 6.38 14.05 -7.35
N ASN A 207 5.93 15.10 -6.66
CA ASN A 207 6.27 15.37 -5.27
C ASN A 207 5.12 14.94 -4.35
N LYS A 208 5.26 13.75 -3.76
CA LYS A 208 4.21 13.12 -2.93
C LYS A 208 3.64 14.03 -1.84
N SER A 209 4.50 14.72 -1.08
CA SER A 209 4.04 15.58 0.02
C SER A 209 3.27 16.80 -0.50
N ALA A 210 3.78 17.46 -1.56
CA ALA A 210 3.14 18.65 -2.09
C ALA A 210 1.80 18.34 -2.77
N VAL A 211 1.74 17.32 -3.64
CA VAL A 211 0.49 16.96 -4.31
C VAL A 211 -0.56 16.43 -3.34
N SER A 212 -0.14 15.72 -2.28
CA SER A 212 -1.04 15.23 -1.22
C SER A 212 -1.76 16.39 -0.53
N ILE A 213 -1.04 17.47 -0.18
CA ILE A 213 -1.65 18.70 0.37
C ILE A 213 -2.58 19.37 -0.64
N SER A 214 -2.19 19.47 -1.91
CA SER A 214 -3.04 20.06 -2.94
C SER A 214 -4.35 19.28 -3.16
N ILE A 215 -4.29 17.95 -3.14
CA ILE A 215 -5.46 17.07 -3.23
C ILE A 215 -6.35 17.23 -2.00
N TYR A 216 -5.76 17.23 -0.79
CA TYR A 216 -6.51 17.44 0.45
C TYR A 216 -7.29 18.76 0.39
N ASN A 217 -6.61 19.88 0.09
CA ASN A 217 -7.25 21.18 -0.01
C ASN A 217 -8.30 21.24 -1.14
N ALA A 218 -8.11 20.52 -2.25
CA ALA A 218 -9.10 20.44 -3.33
C ALA A 218 -10.35 19.66 -2.90
N LYS A 219 -10.19 18.56 -2.15
CA LYS A 219 -11.32 17.79 -1.60
C LYS A 219 -12.11 18.60 -0.58
N GLU A 220 -11.45 19.40 0.26
CA GLU A 220 -12.13 20.26 1.24
C GLU A 220 -12.82 21.47 0.58
N SER A 221 -12.11 22.20 -0.29
CA SER A 221 -12.63 23.46 -0.85
C SER A 221 -13.50 23.29 -2.10
N LEU A 222 -13.36 22.18 -2.84
CA LEU A 222 -14.02 21.92 -4.13
C LEU A 222 -14.59 20.50 -4.24
N ALA A 223 -15.06 19.90 -3.13
CA ALA A 223 -15.58 18.52 -3.05
C ALA A 223 -16.43 18.09 -4.26
N ASP A 224 -17.51 18.83 -4.55
CA ASP A 224 -18.44 18.52 -5.66
C ASP A 224 -17.75 18.47 -7.03
N LEU A 225 -16.72 19.28 -7.27
CA LEU A 225 -15.98 19.28 -8.53
C LEU A 225 -14.95 18.15 -8.58
N PHE A 226 -14.36 17.82 -7.43
CA PHE A 226 -13.43 16.70 -7.31
C PHE A 226 -14.16 15.37 -7.57
N ASP A 227 -15.33 15.17 -6.96
CA ASP A 227 -16.16 13.96 -7.16
C ASP A 227 -16.65 13.85 -8.61
N LYS A 228 -16.99 14.98 -9.24
CA LYS A 228 -17.34 15.04 -10.67
C LYS A 228 -16.15 14.70 -11.56
N ALA A 229 -14.94 15.15 -11.20
CA ALA A 229 -13.73 14.80 -11.94
C ALA A 229 -13.50 13.28 -11.87
N GLN A 230 -13.59 12.67 -10.67
CA GLN A 230 -13.51 11.21 -10.52
C GLN A 230 -14.55 10.46 -11.34
N SER A 231 -15.81 10.89 -11.29
CA SER A 231 -16.89 10.27 -12.07
C SER A 231 -16.64 10.40 -13.58
N SER A 232 -16.22 11.58 -14.04
CA SER A 232 -15.94 11.85 -15.47
C SER A 232 -14.76 11.04 -15.99
N LEU A 233 -13.76 10.77 -15.13
CA LEU A 233 -12.68 9.85 -15.48
C LEU A 233 -13.28 8.50 -15.87
N ILE A 234 -14.07 7.88 -14.98
CA ILE A 234 -14.60 6.51 -15.15
C ILE A 234 -15.49 6.37 -16.38
N GLU A 235 -16.29 7.39 -16.68
CA GLU A 235 -17.18 7.39 -17.85
C GLU A 235 -16.42 7.49 -19.19
N SER A 236 -15.14 7.88 -19.17
CA SER A 236 -14.35 8.09 -20.39
C SER A 236 -13.60 6.83 -20.82
N ILE A 237 -14.13 6.16 -21.83
CA ILE A 237 -13.52 4.98 -22.47
C ILE A 237 -12.14 5.24 -23.10
N LYS A 238 -11.77 6.51 -23.30
CA LYS A 238 -10.43 6.91 -23.78
C LYS A 238 -9.39 6.97 -22.67
N LEU A 239 -9.83 7.11 -21.42
CA LEU A 239 -8.96 7.24 -20.24
C LEU A 239 -8.74 5.88 -19.57
N PHE A 240 -9.78 5.03 -19.55
CA PHE A 240 -9.70 3.68 -18.99
C PHE A 240 -9.38 2.66 -20.08
N GLY A 241 -8.42 1.80 -19.78
CA GLY A 241 -8.00 0.74 -20.68
C GLY A 241 -8.96 -0.43 -20.62
N TYR A 242 -10.03 -0.41 -21.41
CA TYR A 242 -10.58 -1.65 -21.97
C TYR A 242 -11.47 -1.42 -23.19
N LEU A 243 -11.00 -1.82 -24.37
CA LEU A 243 -11.84 -2.18 -25.50
C LEU A 243 -11.29 -3.48 -26.12
N SER A 244 -11.95 -4.59 -25.84
CA SER A 244 -12.04 -5.78 -26.72
C SER A 244 -10.87 -6.78 -26.84
N ASN A 245 -9.89 -6.86 -25.94
CA ASN A 245 -8.97 -8.01 -26.02
C ASN A 245 -9.68 -9.29 -25.54
N SER A 246 -10.13 -10.13 -26.49
CA SER A 246 -10.91 -11.36 -26.22
C SER A 246 -10.16 -12.40 -25.38
N ASP A 247 -8.84 -12.25 -25.26
CA ASP A 247 -7.95 -13.28 -24.74
C ASP A 247 -7.50 -13.02 -23.29
N LEU A 248 -7.91 -11.88 -22.68
CA LEU A 248 -7.58 -11.63 -21.28
C LEU A 248 -8.38 -12.57 -20.37
N GLN A 249 -7.67 -13.43 -19.64
CA GLN A 249 -8.28 -14.29 -18.63
C GLN A 249 -8.74 -13.45 -17.44
N ILE A 250 -10.00 -13.01 -17.45
CA ILE A 250 -10.69 -12.31 -16.36
C ILE A 250 -11.03 -13.26 -15.21
N ALA A 251 -11.28 -14.54 -15.52
CA ALA A 251 -11.55 -15.53 -14.50
C ALA A 251 -10.28 -15.88 -13.72
N ASP A 252 -10.18 -15.37 -12.50
CA ASP A 252 -9.03 -15.47 -11.61
C ASP A 252 -9.45 -15.22 -10.15
N THR A 253 -8.51 -15.39 -9.22
CA THR A 253 -8.58 -14.84 -7.86
C THR A 253 -7.77 -13.55 -7.78
N TYR A 254 -8.44 -12.50 -7.33
CA TYR A 254 -7.89 -11.17 -7.08
C TYR A 254 -7.86 -10.91 -5.57
N TYR A 255 -6.71 -10.48 -5.09
CA TYR A 255 -6.53 -9.98 -3.74
C TYR A 255 -6.60 -8.45 -3.77
N LEU A 256 -7.46 -7.87 -2.93
CA LEU A 256 -7.78 -6.44 -2.87
C LEU A 256 -7.40 -5.91 -1.47
N PRO A 257 -6.13 -5.52 -1.24
CA PRO A 257 -5.63 -5.21 0.09
C PRO A 257 -6.28 -4.00 0.77
N TYR A 258 -6.63 -2.95 0.02
CA TYR A 258 -7.15 -1.72 0.60
C TYR A 258 -8.58 -1.91 1.12
N LEU A 259 -9.45 -2.55 0.33
CA LEU A 259 -10.80 -2.96 0.74
C LEU A 259 -10.82 -4.19 1.65
N LYS A 260 -9.67 -4.84 1.88
CA LYS A 260 -9.56 -6.08 2.66
C LYS A 260 -10.48 -7.19 2.13
N MET A 261 -10.43 -7.41 0.82
CA MET A 261 -11.27 -8.38 0.12
C MET A 261 -10.46 -9.39 -0.70
N ARG A 262 -11.00 -10.60 -0.85
CA ARG A 262 -10.57 -11.57 -1.87
C ARG A 262 -11.73 -11.85 -2.82
N LEU A 263 -11.57 -11.48 -4.08
CA LEU A 263 -12.54 -11.66 -5.14
C LEU A 263 -12.15 -12.85 -6.02
N THR A 264 -13.02 -13.83 -6.19
CA THR A 264 -12.80 -14.95 -7.12
C THR A 264 -13.85 -14.94 -8.23
N LEU A 265 -13.40 -14.78 -9.47
CA LEU A 265 -14.23 -14.83 -10.68
C LEU A 265 -14.06 -16.19 -11.36
N ARG A 266 -15.15 -16.96 -11.47
CA ARG A 266 -15.15 -18.25 -12.16
C ARG A 266 -15.55 -18.09 -13.63
N PRO A 267 -15.01 -18.91 -14.55
CA PRO A 267 -15.31 -18.80 -15.99
C PRO A 267 -16.79 -18.95 -16.37
N ASP A 268 -17.62 -19.49 -15.49
CA ASP A 268 -19.06 -19.70 -15.70
C ASP A 268 -19.92 -18.47 -15.36
N GLY A 269 -19.30 -17.33 -15.04
CA GLY A 269 -19.99 -16.10 -14.65
C GLY A 269 -20.46 -16.09 -13.20
N THR A 270 -20.04 -17.07 -12.38
CA THR A 270 -20.23 -17.04 -10.93
C THR A 270 -18.96 -16.57 -10.22
N GLY A 271 -19.07 -16.20 -8.96
CA GLY A 271 -17.93 -15.85 -8.15
C GLY A 271 -18.21 -15.94 -6.66
N GLU A 272 -17.17 -15.70 -5.87
CA GLU A 272 -17.27 -15.51 -4.43
C GLU A 272 -16.38 -14.36 -4.01
N ILE A 273 -16.80 -13.65 -2.97
CA ILE A 273 -16.01 -12.61 -2.33
C ILE A 273 -15.95 -12.89 -0.83
N ASN A 274 -14.75 -12.78 -0.27
CA ASN A 274 -14.49 -12.91 1.15
C ASN A 274 -14.03 -11.54 1.67
N GLY A 275 -14.65 -11.06 2.75
CA GLY A 275 -14.24 -9.87 3.50
C GLY A 275 -13.82 -10.24 4.93
N GLU A 276 -13.52 -9.21 5.72
CA GLU A 276 -13.06 -9.38 7.11
C GLU A 276 -14.12 -9.96 8.05
N VAL A 277 -15.41 -9.76 7.74
CA VAL A 277 -16.54 -10.16 8.59
C VAL A 277 -17.40 -11.24 7.94
N ASP A 278 -17.63 -11.15 6.63
CA ASP A 278 -18.56 -12.00 5.91
C ASP A 278 -18.02 -12.45 4.54
N ASN A 279 -18.71 -13.40 3.92
CA ASN A 279 -18.45 -13.86 2.56
C ASN A 279 -19.77 -14.11 1.82
N THR A 280 -19.79 -13.79 0.53
CA THR A 280 -20.97 -14.00 -0.32
C THR A 280 -20.58 -14.60 -1.66
N SER A 281 -21.57 -15.22 -2.32
CA SER A 281 -21.47 -15.63 -3.71
C SER A 281 -22.24 -14.66 -4.59
N PHE A 282 -21.76 -14.43 -5.79
CA PHE A 282 -22.37 -13.50 -6.74
C PHE A 282 -22.34 -14.07 -8.16
N THR A 283 -23.03 -13.38 -9.06
CA THR A 283 -22.85 -13.56 -10.51
C THR A 283 -22.25 -12.32 -11.12
N TRP A 284 -21.49 -12.48 -12.20
CA TRP A 284 -20.85 -11.39 -12.91
C TRP A 284 -20.99 -11.55 -14.42
N SER A 285 -20.97 -10.43 -15.12
CA SER A 285 -20.97 -10.39 -16.58
C SER A 285 -20.02 -9.30 -17.07
N LYS A 286 -19.28 -9.62 -18.14
CA LYS A 286 -18.45 -8.64 -18.84
C LYS A 286 -19.31 -7.75 -19.75
N ASN A 287 -19.03 -6.47 -19.77
CA ASN A 287 -19.58 -5.49 -20.73
C ASN A 287 -18.42 -4.70 -21.38
N ASP A 288 -18.75 -3.69 -22.19
CA ASP A 288 -17.73 -2.89 -22.90
C ASP A 288 -16.88 -2.02 -21.97
N ASN A 289 -17.39 -1.69 -20.78
CA ASN A 289 -16.75 -0.81 -19.81
C ASN A 289 -16.04 -1.57 -18.68
N GLY A 290 -16.27 -2.88 -18.52
CA GLY A 290 -15.77 -3.62 -17.36
C GLY A 290 -16.54 -4.88 -17.03
N ILE A 291 -16.69 -5.13 -15.73
CA ILE A 291 -17.48 -6.21 -15.15
C ILE A 291 -18.63 -5.59 -14.36
N THR A 292 -19.84 -6.10 -14.55
CA THR A 292 -20.98 -5.82 -13.67
C THR A 292 -21.23 -7.01 -12.76
N PHE A 293 -21.50 -6.75 -11.49
CA PHE A 293 -21.78 -7.71 -10.44
C PHE A 293 -23.26 -7.70 -10.07
N LYS A 294 -23.73 -8.86 -9.62
CA LYS A 294 -25.07 -9.01 -9.05
C LYS A 294 -24.99 -9.86 -7.79
N ASP A 295 -25.64 -9.37 -6.73
CA ASP A 295 -25.70 -10.00 -5.42
C ASP A 295 -24.33 -10.05 -4.69
N ALA A 296 -23.38 -9.19 -5.09
CA ALA A 296 -22.08 -9.01 -4.44
C ALA A 296 -22.17 -8.07 -3.22
N ASP A 297 -23.01 -8.44 -2.25
CA ASP A 297 -23.28 -7.71 -1.01
C ASP A 297 -22.55 -8.36 0.17
N LEU A 298 -21.74 -7.59 0.89
CA LEU A 298 -20.98 -8.02 2.05
C LEU A 298 -21.21 -7.11 3.25
N ILE A 299 -21.22 -7.71 4.43
CA ILE A 299 -21.02 -6.97 5.68
C ILE A 299 -19.54 -6.57 5.76
N ARG A 300 -19.27 -5.27 5.81
CA ARG A 300 -17.94 -4.69 5.95
C ARG A 300 -17.53 -4.56 7.42
N HIS A 301 -18.46 -4.14 8.27
CA HIS A 301 -18.21 -3.90 9.69
C HIS A 301 -19.49 -4.10 10.51
N VAL A 302 -19.34 -4.50 11.78
CA VAL A 302 -20.45 -4.58 12.74
C VAL A 302 -20.12 -3.76 13.97
N SER A 303 -20.90 -2.72 14.21
CA SER A 303 -20.83 -1.86 15.39
C SER A 303 -21.79 -2.37 16.47
N PHE A 304 -21.40 -2.30 17.74
CA PHE A 304 -22.25 -2.68 18.88
C PHE A 304 -22.50 -1.48 19.81
N PHE A 305 -23.77 -1.15 20.02
CA PHE A 305 -24.25 -0.05 20.86
C PHE A 305 -25.16 -0.59 21.97
N GLY A 306 -24.55 -1.17 23.01
CA GLY A 306 -25.30 -1.82 24.09
C GLY A 306 -25.97 -3.11 23.60
N PRO A 307 -27.32 -3.24 23.66
CA PRO A 307 -28.02 -4.42 23.16
C PRO A 307 -28.21 -4.42 21.63
N TYR A 308 -27.87 -3.32 20.96
CA TYR A 308 -28.09 -3.13 19.53
C TYR A 308 -26.78 -3.31 18.76
N SER A 309 -26.90 -3.83 17.54
CA SER A 309 -25.85 -3.80 16.53
C SER A 309 -26.30 -3.03 15.28
N GLU A 310 -25.32 -2.52 14.57
CA GLU A 310 -25.46 -1.90 13.25
C GLU A 310 -24.44 -2.58 12.31
N GLU A 311 -24.95 -3.09 11.19
CA GLU A 311 -24.15 -3.75 10.15
C GLU A 311 -23.96 -2.77 9.00
N SER A 312 -22.72 -2.45 8.67
CA SER A 312 -22.38 -1.63 7.50
C SER A 312 -22.12 -2.54 6.31
N HIS A 313 -22.90 -2.37 5.25
CA HIS A 313 -22.84 -3.16 4.03
C HIS A 313 -22.06 -2.45 2.91
N ILE A 314 -21.45 -3.24 2.04
CA ILE A 314 -20.84 -2.81 0.79
C ILE A 314 -21.29 -3.73 -0.35
N VAL A 315 -21.90 -3.14 -1.38
CA VAL A 315 -22.38 -3.84 -2.57
C VAL A 315 -21.54 -3.43 -3.76
N ILE A 316 -20.76 -4.36 -4.30
CA ILE A 316 -19.99 -4.11 -5.51
C ILE A 316 -20.94 -4.16 -6.71
N LYS A 317 -20.94 -3.09 -7.52
CA LYS A 317 -21.80 -2.96 -8.71
C LYS A 317 -20.99 -3.19 -9.97
N ASP A 318 -19.86 -2.50 -10.10
CA ASP A 318 -19.03 -2.55 -11.30
C ASP A 318 -17.54 -2.53 -10.96
N LEU A 319 -16.73 -3.16 -11.83
CA LEU A 319 -15.27 -3.11 -11.81
C LEU A 319 -14.76 -2.67 -13.19
N VAL A 320 -13.92 -1.63 -13.21
CA VAL A 320 -13.28 -1.08 -14.40
C VAL A 320 -11.75 -1.13 -14.23
N TRP A 321 -11.00 -1.39 -15.30
CA TRP A 321 -9.53 -1.40 -15.26
C TRP A 321 -8.97 -0.01 -15.54
N MET A 322 -8.24 0.55 -14.57
CA MET A 322 -7.47 1.77 -14.74
C MET A 322 -6.13 1.48 -15.42
N ILE A 323 -5.44 0.43 -14.97
CA ILE A 323 -4.15 -0.01 -15.50
C ILE A 323 -4.15 -1.53 -15.56
N ASP A 324 -3.77 -2.07 -16.72
CA ASP A 324 -3.67 -3.49 -16.96
C ASP A 324 -2.19 -3.93 -17.00
N SER A 325 -1.88 -4.93 -16.19
CA SER A 325 -0.58 -5.62 -16.21
C SER A 325 -0.81 -7.10 -15.91
N ASP A 326 0.12 -7.95 -16.34
CA ASP A 326 -0.05 -9.41 -16.24
C ASP A 326 -0.20 -9.92 -14.79
N ALA A 327 0.20 -9.12 -13.80
CA ALA A 327 0.39 -9.53 -12.41
C ALA A 327 -0.37 -8.66 -11.40
N ILE A 328 -0.30 -7.33 -11.53
CA ILE A 328 -0.82 -6.37 -10.57
C ILE A 328 -1.60 -5.31 -11.34
N LEU A 329 -2.89 -5.25 -11.07
CA LEU A 329 -3.82 -4.38 -11.77
C LEU A 329 -4.15 -3.18 -10.89
N SER A 330 -4.48 -2.06 -11.55
CA SER A 330 -5.24 -1.00 -10.90
C SER A 330 -6.67 -1.07 -11.39
N VAL A 331 -7.61 -1.24 -10.47
CA VAL A 331 -9.04 -1.34 -10.78
C VAL A 331 -9.81 -0.26 -10.04
N ILE A 332 -10.94 0.15 -10.60
CA ILE A 332 -11.93 1.01 -9.96
C ILE A 332 -13.16 0.16 -9.68
N LEU A 333 -13.67 0.22 -8.46
CA LEU A 333 -14.88 -0.41 -7.99
C LEU A 333 -15.93 0.66 -7.73
N GLN A 334 -17.07 0.55 -8.40
CA GLN A 334 -18.26 1.32 -8.07
C GLN A 334 -19.09 0.51 -7.08
N VAL A 335 -19.39 1.09 -5.94
CA VAL A 335 -20.08 0.39 -4.86
C VAL A 335 -21.24 1.21 -4.30
N GLU A 336 -22.20 0.50 -3.70
CA GLU A 336 -23.23 1.09 -2.86
C GLU A 336 -22.96 0.67 -1.40
N GLU A 337 -23.01 1.62 -0.46
CA GLU A 337 -22.86 1.36 0.96
C GLU A 337 -24.14 1.77 1.70
N TYR A 338 -24.53 1.00 2.70
CA TYR A 338 -25.70 1.28 3.54
C TYR A 338 -25.57 0.59 4.90
N ASP A 339 -26.28 1.10 5.91
CA ASP A 339 -26.26 0.54 7.25
C ASP A 339 -27.60 -0.14 7.60
N VAL A 340 -27.53 -1.28 8.28
CA VAL A 340 -28.67 -2.05 8.77
C VAL A 340 -28.62 -2.13 10.28
N SER A 341 -29.58 -1.47 10.94
CA SER A 341 -29.71 -1.52 12.39
C SER A 341 -30.57 -2.70 12.84
N SER A 342 -30.15 -3.36 13.92
CA SER A 342 -30.95 -4.35 14.64
C SER A 342 -32.12 -3.75 15.43
N GLU A 343 -32.17 -2.42 15.58
CA GLU A 343 -33.33 -1.75 16.16
C GLU A 343 -34.52 -1.79 15.20
N PRO A 344 -35.76 -1.94 15.70
CA PRO A 344 -36.98 -1.87 14.90
C PRO A 344 -37.34 -0.43 14.49
N ILE A 345 -36.34 0.43 14.26
CA ILE A 345 -36.56 1.77 13.72
C ILE A 345 -36.76 1.62 12.21
N ASN A 346 -37.92 2.09 11.76
CA ASN A 346 -38.28 2.17 10.35
C ASN A 346 -37.51 3.33 9.71
N SER A 347 -36.22 3.13 9.44
CA SER A 347 -35.40 4.04 8.66
C SER A 347 -35.27 3.47 7.25
N ASP A 348 -35.69 4.25 6.25
CA ASP A 348 -35.30 4.01 4.87
C ASP A 348 -33.76 3.85 4.82
N LEU A 349 -33.26 2.86 4.08
CA LEU A 349 -31.82 2.64 3.93
C LEU A 349 -31.21 3.88 3.25
N ASP A 350 -30.27 4.54 3.92
CA ASP A 350 -29.48 5.62 3.34
C ASP A 350 -28.38 4.99 2.48
N ILE A 351 -28.69 4.76 1.20
CA ILE A 351 -27.76 4.15 0.25
C ILE A 351 -26.85 5.25 -0.32
N LYS A 352 -25.54 5.10 -0.12
CA LYS A 352 -24.51 6.00 -0.64
C LYS A 352 -23.73 5.30 -1.74
N SER A 353 -23.57 5.97 -2.88
CA SER A 353 -22.71 5.49 -3.96
C SER A 353 -21.27 5.99 -3.73
N ASN A 354 -20.31 5.07 -3.73
CA ASN A 354 -18.90 5.36 -3.53
C ASN A 354 -18.05 4.74 -4.64
N ILE A 355 -16.86 5.31 -4.84
CA ILE A 355 -15.88 4.84 -5.82
C ILE A 355 -14.60 4.50 -5.07
N TYR A 356 -14.08 3.29 -5.29
CA TYR A 356 -12.82 2.85 -4.71
C TYR A 356 -11.83 2.48 -5.80
N ALA A 357 -10.65 3.09 -5.78
CA ALA A 357 -9.52 2.64 -6.59
C ALA A 357 -8.67 1.66 -5.79
N GLU A 358 -8.42 0.48 -6.36
CA GLU A 358 -7.85 -0.67 -5.67
C GLU A 358 -6.68 -1.25 -6.46
N THR A 359 -5.70 -1.78 -5.74
CA THR A 359 -4.63 -2.57 -6.36
C THR A 359 -5.04 -4.04 -6.30
N ALA A 360 -5.36 -4.61 -7.45
CA ALA A 360 -5.81 -5.99 -7.55
C ALA A 360 -4.66 -6.92 -7.94
N ILE A 361 -4.26 -7.78 -7.01
CA ILE A 361 -3.14 -8.71 -7.18
C ILE A 361 -3.70 -10.06 -7.64
N ARG A 362 -3.22 -10.57 -8.77
CA ARG A 362 -3.71 -11.83 -9.35
C ARG A 362 -3.10 -13.07 -8.68
N SER A 363 -3.72 -14.23 -8.85
CA SER A 363 -3.18 -15.50 -8.34
C SER A 363 -1.88 -15.94 -9.04
N SER A 364 -1.58 -15.38 -10.22
CA SER A 364 -0.28 -15.50 -10.88
C SER A 364 0.86 -14.84 -10.09
N SER A 365 0.55 -13.81 -9.29
CA SER A 365 1.48 -12.97 -8.52
C SER A 365 1.64 -13.45 -7.07
N ILE A 366 1.78 -14.77 -6.90
CA ILE A 366 1.99 -15.41 -5.60
C ILE A 366 3.42 -15.95 -5.55
N ILE A 367 4.13 -15.58 -4.47
CA ILE A 367 5.48 -16.03 -4.17
C ILE A 367 5.43 -17.46 -3.64
N LYS A 368 6.42 -18.27 -4.02
CA LYS A 368 6.56 -19.62 -3.46
C LYS A 368 6.85 -19.56 -1.98
N VAL A 369 6.28 -20.48 -1.22
CA VAL A 369 6.44 -20.51 0.24
C VAL A 369 7.91 -20.61 0.67
N PRO A 370 8.77 -21.47 0.07
CA PRO A 370 10.18 -21.57 0.46
C PRO A 370 11.00 -20.28 0.28
N ASP A 371 10.51 -19.34 -0.53
CA ASP A 371 11.18 -18.04 -0.73
C ASP A 371 10.78 -17.03 0.36
N SER A 372 9.68 -17.28 1.10
CA SER A 372 9.13 -16.38 2.12
C SER A 372 9.29 -16.91 3.56
N VAL A 373 9.26 -18.23 3.75
CA VAL A 373 9.31 -18.90 5.05
C VAL A 373 10.46 -19.89 5.07
N LYS A 374 11.16 -19.94 6.21
CA LYS A 374 12.21 -20.89 6.53
C LYS A 374 11.73 -21.79 7.67
N LEU A 375 12.03 -23.07 7.57
CA LEU A 375 11.76 -24.02 8.64
C LEU A 375 12.66 -23.73 9.86
N GLU A 376 12.17 -24.08 11.04
CA GLU A 376 12.83 -23.87 12.35
C GLU A 376 13.08 -22.39 12.70
N GLN A 377 12.47 -21.46 11.97
CA GLN A 377 12.45 -20.03 12.29
C GLN A 377 11.09 -19.65 12.90
N GLU A 378 11.11 -18.74 13.87
CA GLU A 378 9.91 -18.17 14.49
C GLU A 378 9.46 -16.91 13.74
N TYR A 379 8.16 -16.78 13.54
CA TYR A 379 7.51 -15.69 12.81
C TYR A 379 6.35 -15.12 13.62
N SER A 380 6.15 -13.80 13.57
CA SER A 380 4.86 -13.17 13.89
C SER A 380 3.99 -13.18 12.63
N MET A 381 3.10 -14.17 12.55
CA MET A 381 2.22 -14.44 11.42
C MET A 381 0.88 -13.73 11.60
N PRO A 382 0.34 -13.03 10.58
CA PRO A 382 -0.93 -12.34 10.71
C PRO A 382 -2.12 -13.30 10.71
N ILE A 383 -3.18 -12.94 11.42
CA ILE A 383 -4.45 -13.65 11.45
C ILE A 383 -5.59 -12.63 11.33
N PRO A 384 -6.79 -13.05 10.87
CA PRO A 384 -7.98 -12.23 11.03
C PRO A 384 -8.16 -11.83 12.50
N VAL A 385 -8.83 -10.70 12.74
CA VAL A 385 -8.98 -10.17 14.10
C VAL A 385 -9.68 -11.19 15.00
N MET A 386 -8.98 -11.64 16.04
CA MET A 386 -9.53 -12.55 17.04
C MET A 386 -9.57 -11.92 18.42
N PRO A 387 -10.56 -12.26 19.27
CA PRO A 387 -10.50 -11.96 20.68
C PRO A 387 -9.35 -12.76 21.32
N GLY A 388 -8.46 -12.06 22.03
CA GLY A 388 -7.42 -12.66 22.85
C GLY A 388 -7.94 -13.07 24.23
N GLU A 389 -7.20 -13.96 24.89
CA GLU A 389 -7.54 -14.43 26.23
C GLU A 389 -7.20 -13.38 27.29
N VAL A 390 -8.17 -13.04 28.14
CA VAL A 390 -7.94 -12.28 29.37
C VAL A 390 -8.14 -13.18 30.59
N ILE A 391 -7.04 -13.52 31.26
CA ILE A 391 -7.04 -14.43 32.41
C ILE A 391 -7.32 -13.63 33.69
N ASN A 392 -8.19 -14.14 34.57
CA ASN A 392 -8.56 -13.49 35.83
C ASN A 392 -8.89 -11.99 35.69
N PRO A 393 -9.85 -11.59 34.84
CA PRO A 393 -10.23 -10.18 34.73
C PRO A 393 -10.69 -9.64 36.08
N VAL A 394 -10.40 -8.36 36.34
CA VAL A 394 -10.84 -7.68 37.56
C VAL A 394 -12.38 -7.60 37.57
N ASP A 395 -13.00 -8.05 38.67
CA ASP A 395 -14.45 -8.02 38.83
C ASP A 395 -15.02 -6.60 38.55
N GLY A 396 -16.09 -6.52 37.76
CA GLY A 396 -16.69 -5.24 37.37
C GLY A 396 -16.04 -4.56 36.16
N ILE A 397 -14.95 -5.10 35.64
CA ILE A 397 -14.32 -4.65 34.39
C ILE A 397 -14.61 -5.69 33.29
N SER A 398 -14.89 -5.21 32.09
CA SER A 398 -15.08 -6.06 30.89
C SER A 398 -13.94 -5.83 29.91
N PRO A 399 -12.72 -6.33 30.21
CA PRO A 399 -11.56 -6.08 29.38
C PRO A 399 -11.68 -6.74 28.01
N ARG A 400 -11.11 -6.13 26.98
CA ARG A 400 -11.06 -6.68 25.63
C ARG A 400 -9.63 -6.71 25.11
N LEU A 401 -9.17 -7.89 24.69
CA LEU A 401 -7.90 -8.04 23.97
C LEU A 401 -8.21 -8.40 22.52
N SER A 402 -7.60 -7.69 21.58
CA SER A 402 -7.67 -8.00 20.16
C SER A 402 -6.31 -8.48 19.68
N VAL A 403 -6.28 -9.64 19.03
CA VAL A 403 -5.07 -10.28 18.51
C VAL A 403 -5.20 -10.39 16.99
N ARG A 404 -4.22 -9.84 16.28
CA ARG A 404 -4.10 -9.89 14.82
C ARG A 404 -2.88 -10.68 14.35
N VAL A 405 -2.06 -11.17 15.29
CA VAL A 405 -0.84 -11.91 14.98
C VAL A 405 -0.61 -13.05 15.98
N LEU A 406 -0.06 -14.16 15.50
CA LEU A 406 0.36 -15.30 16.30
C LEU A 406 1.83 -15.58 16.05
N ASP A 407 2.54 -15.99 17.09
CA ASP A 407 3.92 -16.42 16.95
C ASP A 407 3.94 -17.89 16.51
N MET A 408 4.55 -18.19 15.36
CA MET A 408 4.54 -19.51 14.73
C MET A 408 5.95 -19.98 14.36
N SER A 409 6.24 -21.26 14.57
CA SER A 409 7.46 -21.93 14.08
C SER A 409 7.12 -23.22 13.34
N PHE A 410 7.65 -23.40 12.14
CA PHE A 410 7.35 -24.53 11.27
C PHE A 410 8.48 -25.56 11.29
N SER A 411 8.15 -26.83 11.45
CA SER A 411 9.08 -27.97 11.39
C SER A 411 8.60 -29.01 10.38
N GLY A 412 9.51 -29.79 9.80
CA GLY A 412 9.21 -30.81 8.79
C GLY A 412 9.99 -30.61 7.50
N GLU A 413 9.34 -30.87 6.36
CA GLU A 413 9.89 -30.68 5.00
C GLU A 413 8.82 -30.04 4.12
N PHE A 414 9.17 -29.17 3.17
CA PHE A 414 8.19 -28.47 2.32
C PHE A 414 7.36 -29.43 1.46
N GLU A 415 7.96 -30.54 1.01
CA GLU A 415 7.33 -31.54 0.14
C GLU A 415 6.25 -32.35 0.85
N THR A 416 6.41 -32.58 2.16
CA THR A 416 5.50 -33.44 2.94
C THR A 416 4.69 -32.68 3.99
N GLY A 417 5.02 -31.41 4.24
CA GLY A 417 4.51 -30.67 5.38
C GLY A 417 5.16 -31.11 6.70
N GLY A 418 4.53 -30.74 7.81
CA GLY A 418 4.99 -31.11 9.13
C GLY A 418 4.18 -30.50 10.27
N MET A 419 4.84 -30.16 11.36
CA MET A 419 4.20 -29.59 12.56
C MET A 419 4.48 -28.10 12.66
N VAL A 420 3.48 -27.34 13.12
CA VAL A 420 3.63 -25.94 13.49
C VAL A 420 3.37 -25.79 14.98
N ASN A 421 4.27 -25.11 15.68
CA ASN A 421 4.03 -24.63 17.05
C ASN A 421 3.50 -23.21 16.97
N ILE A 422 2.43 -22.93 17.72
CA ILE A 422 1.71 -21.67 17.71
C ILE A 422 1.65 -21.16 19.15
N SER A 423 2.18 -19.97 19.40
CA SER A 423 2.06 -19.26 20.67
C SER A 423 0.99 -18.18 20.52
N ILE A 424 -0.09 -18.35 21.30
CA ILE A 424 -1.22 -17.44 21.33
C ILE A 424 -0.99 -16.47 22.50
N PRO A 425 -0.87 -15.16 22.26
CA PRO A 425 -0.66 -14.20 23.32
C PRO A 425 -1.95 -13.95 24.11
N GLY A 426 -1.81 -13.78 25.42
CA GLY A 426 -2.88 -13.43 26.35
C GLY A 426 -2.40 -12.41 27.38
N VAL A 427 -3.32 -11.92 28.20
CA VAL A 427 -3.04 -10.92 29.24
C VAL A 427 -3.82 -11.27 30.53
N GLU A 428 -3.22 -11.12 31.70
CA GLU A 428 -3.93 -11.21 32.99
C GLU A 428 -4.77 -9.95 33.25
N GLY A 429 -5.74 -9.99 34.16
CA GLY A 429 -6.54 -8.82 34.55
C GLY A 429 -5.71 -7.64 35.10
N ASP A 430 -4.45 -7.87 35.47
CA ASP A 430 -3.49 -6.84 35.90
C ASP A 430 -2.55 -6.35 34.78
N GLY A 431 -2.71 -6.85 33.56
CA GLY A 431 -1.91 -6.47 32.40
C GLY A 431 -0.60 -7.26 32.23
N ARG A 432 -0.29 -8.23 33.11
CA ARG A 432 0.85 -9.13 32.89
C ARG A 432 0.60 -10.03 31.68
N LYS A 433 1.66 -10.29 30.91
CA LYS A 433 1.57 -11.14 29.72
C LYS A 433 1.37 -12.59 30.10
N THR A 434 0.60 -13.29 29.28
CA THR A 434 0.47 -14.74 29.29
C THR A 434 0.60 -15.25 27.87
N SER A 435 0.81 -16.55 27.73
CA SER A 435 0.76 -17.20 26.43
C SER A 435 0.28 -18.63 26.58
N THR A 436 -0.55 -19.05 25.64
CA THR A 436 -1.03 -20.41 25.51
C THR A 436 -0.41 -21.02 24.27
N ASN A 437 0.24 -22.18 24.43
CA ASN A 437 0.84 -22.89 23.32
C ASN A 437 -0.16 -23.87 22.69
N MET A 438 -0.16 -23.92 21.37
CA MET A 438 -0.95 -24.81 20.53
C MET A 438 -0.05 -25.43 19.47
N SER A 439 -0.46 -26.58 18.93
CA SER A 439 0.19 -27.20 17.78
C SER A 439 -0.81 -27.41 16.65
N GLY A 440 -0.32 -27.42 15.42
CA GLY A 440 -1.07 -27.81 14.24
C GLY A 440 -0.24 -28.66 13.30
N VAL A 441 -0.89 -29.20 12.28
CA VAL A 441 -0.22 -29.77 11.11
C VAL A 441 -0.26 -28.77 9.98
N TRP A 442 0.83 -28.64 9.22
CA TRP A 442 0.87 -27.79 8.04
C TRP A 442 1.27 -28.58 6.79
N ARG A 443 0.82 -28.11 5.63
CA ARG A 443 1.21 -28.62 4.31
C ARG A 443 1.24 -27.48 3.29
N LEU A 444 1.88 -27.72 2.15
CA LEU A 444 1.78 -26.82 1.00
C LEU A 444 0.67 -27.25 0.05
N GLU A 445 0.01 -26.27 -0.55
CA GLU A 445 -0.80 -26.44 -1.76
C GLU A 445 -0.07 -25.74 -2.92
N ASP A 446 0.28 -26.54 -3.94
CA ASP A 446 0.96 -26.11 -5.17
C ASP A 446 2.20 -25.22 -4.94
N ASP A 447 3.00 -25.49 -3.91
CA ASP A 447 4.19 -24.71 -3.47
C ASP A 447 3.97 -23.22 -3.11
N LYS A 448 2.72 -22.74 -3.21
CA LYS A 448 2.34 -21.32 -3.12
C LYS A 448 1.52 -20.96 -1.89
N LYS A 449 0.85 -21.93 -1.26
CA LYS A 449 0.00 -21.68 -0.09
C LYS A 449 0.42 -22.55 1.08
N ILE A 450 0.46 -21.99 2.28
CA ILE A 450 0.57 -22.78 3.51
C ILE A 450 -0.84 -23.04 4.01
N ILE A 451 -1.19 -24.31 4.19
CA ILE A 451 -2.42 -24.72 4.85
C ILE A 451 -2.05 -25.26 6.24
N ILE A 452 -2.63 -24.69 7.28
CA ILE A 452 -2.44 -25.08 8.67
C ILE A 452 -3.77 -25.57 9.24
N ASP A 453 -3.82 -26.81 9.71
CA ASP A 453 -4.94 -27.32 10.50
C ASP A 453 -4.53 -27.32 11.97
N THR A 454 -5.17 -26.50 12.78
CA THR A 454 -4.85 -26.37 14.21
C THR A 454 -5.54 -27.45 15.05
N SER A 455 -4.97 -27.79 16.21
CA SER A 455 -5.61 -28.73 17.14
C SER A 455 -6.92 -28.20 17.73
N ALA A 456 -7.22 -26.91 17.59
CA ALA A 456 -8.46 -26.28 18.05
C ALA A 456 -9.58 -26.26 16.99
N GLY A 457 -9.31 -26.77 15.77
CA GLY A 457 -10.32 -26.89 14.71
C GLY A 457 -10.38 -25.71 13.73
N SER A 458 -9.63 -24.62 13.96
CA SER A 458 -9.43 -23.58 12.93
C SER A 458 -8.44 -24.05 11.87
N LYS A 459 -8.69 -23.66 10.62
CA LYS A 459 -7.79 -23.86 9.48
C LYS A 459 -7.33 -22.50 8.95
N PHE A 460 -6.02 -22.30 8.82
CA PHE A 460 -5.45 -21.11 8.22
C PHE A 460 -4.86 -21.40 6.84
N THR A 461 -5.12 -20.52 5.87
CA THR A 461 -4.50 -20.53 4.55
C THR A 461 -3.71 -19.24 4.36
N TYR A 462 -2.39 -19.34 4.22
CA TYR A 462 -1.51 -18.21 3.97
C TYR A 462 -1.08 -18.16 2.50
N VAL A 463 -1.09 -16.96 1.93
CA VAL A 463 -0.63 -16.68 0.57
C VAL A 463 0.30 -15.46 0.61
N PHE A 464 1.54 -15.63 0.14
CA PHE A 464 2.52 -14.56 0.05
C PHE A 464 2.42 -13.87 -1.30
N LEU A 465 2.03 -12.60 -1.31
CA LEU A 465 1.77 -11.85 -2.52
C LEU A 465 3.06 -11.19 -2.99
N ASP A 466 3.30 -11.20 -4.31
CA ASP A 466 4.40 -10.46 -4.95
C ASP A 466 4.06 -8.96 -5.07
N TYR A 467 3.64 -8.37 -3.95
CA TYR A 467 3.26 -6.98 -3.77
C TYR A 467 3.94 -6.43 -2.52
N MET A 468 4.63 -5.31 -2.70
CA MET A 468 5.49 -4.67 -1.73
C MET A 468 4.73 -3.59 -0.96
N TYR A 469 4.31 -3.92 0.25
CA TYR A 469 3.84 -2.95 1.22
C TYR A 469 5.02 -2.45 2.05
N LYS A 470 5.50 -1.23 1.75
CA LYS A 470 6.54 -0.53 2.51
C LYS A 470 7.85 -1.34 2.64
N GLY A 471 8.29 -1.95 1.54
CA GLY A 471 9.52 -2.74 1.51
C GLY A 471 9.34 -4.20 1.98
N LYS A 472 8.11 -4.66 2.24
CA LYS A 472 7.80 -6.05 2.60
C LYS A 472 6.71 -6.64 1.73
N ASN A 473 6.83 -7.93 1.43
CA ASN A 473 5.76 -8.66 0.76
C ASN A 473 4.52 -8.71 1.66
N LEU A 474 3.38 -8.36 1.09
CA LEU A 474 2.09 -8.50 1.74
C LEU A 474 1.69 -9.97 1.81
N THR A 475 1.06 -10.37 2.91
CA THR A 475 0.56 -11.72 3.12
C THR A 475 -0.95 -11.67 3.31
N PHE A 476 -1.65 -12.47 2.52
CA PHE A 476 -3.06 -12.77 2.72
C PHE A 476 -3.20 -13.96 3.66
N VAL A 477 -4.16 -13.88 4.59
CA VAL A 477 -4.57 -15.00 5.44
C VAL A 477 -6.08 -15.21 5.33
N LEU A 478 -6.50 -16.46 5.20
CA LEU A 478 -7.88 -16.90 5.36
C LEU A 478 -7.97 -17.86 6.56
N GLU A 479 -8.84 -17.56 7.51
CA GLU A 479 -9.27 -18.50 8.53
C GLU A 479 -10.60 -19.15 8.12
N GLU A 480 -10.69 -20.47 8.21
CA GLU A 480 -11.93 -21.22 8.20
C GLU A 480 -12.15 -21.85 9.58
N SER A 481 -13.24 -21.50 10.25
CA SER A 481 -13.61 -22.03 11.57
C SER A 481 -15.13 -22.17 11.71
N GLU A 482 -15.61 -22.58 12.88
CA GLU A 482 -17.06 -22.62 13.18
C GLU A 482 -17.71 -21.22 13.09
N LYS A 483 -16.92 -20.15 13.17
CA LYS A 483 -17.39 -18.76 13.04
C LYS A 483 -17.57 -18.31 11.58
N GLY A 484 -17.10 -19.11 10.61
CA GLY A 484 -17.18 -18.78 9.19
C GLY A 484 -15.80 -18.63 8.53
N ARG A 485 -15.75 -17.78 7.50
CA ARG A 485 -14.55 -17.52 6.69
C ARG A 485 -14.16 -16.07 6.82
N LEU A 486 -13.03 -15.80 7.48
CA LEU A 486 -12.54 -14.45 7.73
C LEU A 486 -11.17 -14.29 7.08
N ILE A 487 -10.88 -13.09 6.58
CA ILE A 487 -9.59 -12.79 5.95
C ILE A 487 -8.89 -11.59 6.59
N ASP A 488 -7.59 -11.48 6.38
CA ASP A 488 -6.84 -10.24 6.60
C ASP A 488 -5.64 -10.17 5.64
N PHE A 489 -5.05 -8.98 5.55
CA PHE A 489 -3.84 -8.66 4.80
C PHE A 489 -2.86 -7.93 5.72
N ASP A 490 -1.70 -8.51 5.95
CA ASP A 490 -0.63 -7.86 6.71
C ASP A 490 0.72 -8.49 6.32
N THR A 491 1.79 -8.07 6.97
CA THR A 491 3.16 -8.52 6.72
C THR A 491 3.56 -9.61 7.73
N VAL A 492 4.27 -10.62 7.24
CA VAL A 492 4.92 -11.61 8.09
C VAL A 492 6.26 -11.06 8.57
N LEU A 493 6.45 -11.11 9.89
CA LEU A 493 7.67 -10.65 10.52
C LEU A 493 8.45 -11.84 11.06
N ALA A 494 9.59 -12.14 10.44
CA ALA A 494 10.55 -13.05 11.02
C ALA A 494 11.05 -12.48 12.36
N LYS A 495 11.02 -13.27 13.43
CA LYS A 495 11.70 -12.88 14.67
C LYS A 495 13.20 -13.10 14.46
N ASP A 496 13.86 -12.11 13.87
CA ASP A 496 15.32 -12.04 13.91
C ASP A 496 15.76 -11.57 15.30
N LEU A 497 16.92 -12.05 15.77
CA LEU A 497 17.46 -11.80 17.13
C LEU A 497 17.89 -10.34 17.39
N ASP A 498 17.53 -9.39 16.52
CA ASP A 498 17.86 -7.97 16.70
C ASP A 498 16.95 -7.36 17.77
N SER A 499 17.36 -7.52 19.03
CA SER A 499 16.81 -6.78 20.16
C SER A 499 17.16 -5.30 20.08
N TRP A 500 16.33 -4.47 20.72
CA TRP A 500 16.67 -3.08 20.93
C TRP A 500 17.95 -2.98 21.76
N LYS A 501 18.89 -2.14 21.31
CA LYS A 501 20.12 -1.85 22.05
C LYS A 501 20.00 -0.47 22.67
N GLU A 502 20.39 -0.35 23.94
CA GLU A 502 20.23 0.87 24.75
C GLU A 502 20.75 2.13 24.04
N ASN A 503 21.92 2.04 23.39
CA ASN A 503 22.53 3.16 22.65
C ASN A 503 21.92 3.44 21.26
N THR A 504 20.86 2.74 20.87
CA THR A 504 20.21 2.88 19.55
C THR A 504 18.72 3.22 19.64
N VAL A 505 18.15 3.15 20.83
CA VAL A 505 16.71 3.42 21.07
C VAL A 505 16.37 4.90 20.90
N GLU A 506 17.27 5.80 21.28
CA GLU A 506 17.00 7.25 21.24
C GLU A 506 16.69 7.74 19.82
N GLY A 507 15.69 8.62 19.69
CA GLY A 507 15.34 9.27 18.42
C GLY A 507 13.86 9.56 18.25
N ILE A 508 13.50 9.97 17.04
CA ILE A 508 12.14 10.32 16.64
C ILE A 508 11.57 9.18 15.80
N TYR A 509 10.52 8.52 16.29
CA TYR A 509 9.84 7.42 15.59
C TYR A 509 8.49 7.89 15.07
N GLN A 510 8.39 8.09 13.77
CA GLN A 510 7.22 8.60 13.08
C GLN A 510 6.38 7.45 12.49
N PHE A 511 5.05 7.56 12.60
CA PHE A 511 4.13 6.72 11.85
C PHE A 511 4.12 7.13 10.38
N SER A 512 3.83 6.20 9.46
CA SER A 512 3.64 6.58 8.05
C SER A 512 2.57 7.66 7.95
N SER A 513 2.85 8.75 7.25
CA SER A 513 1.80 9.66 6.82
C SER A 513 0.89 8.95 5.82
N TYR A 514 -0.40 9.26 5.89
CA TYR A 514 -1.41 8.82 4.93
C TYR A 514 -1.52 9.87 3.82
N PHE A 515 -1.56 9.42 2.56
CA PHE A 515 -1.60 10.35 1.43
C PHE A 515 -2.90 11.16 1.37
N ALA A 516 -4.01 10.61 1.85
CA ALA A 516 -5.29 11.33 1.92
C ALA A 516 -5.37 12.30 3.12
N GLN A 517 -4.45 12.18 4.10
CA GLN A 517 -4.43 12.98 5.32
C GLN A 517 -3.01 13.53 5.56
N PRO A 518 -2.51 14.41 4.67
CA PRO A 518 -1.16 14.97 4.77
C PRO A 518 -0.92 15.80 6.02
N LEU A 519 -1.98 16.22 6.71
CA LEU A 519 -1.91 17.02 7.92
C LEU A 519 -2.06 16.18 9.20
N ASP A 520 -2.19 14.85 9.11
CA ASP A 520 -2.17 13.95 10.27
C ASP A 520 -0.74 13.44 10.52
N TYR A 521 -0.15 13.91 11.62
CA TYR A 521 1.17 13.52 12.07
C TYR A 521 1.10 12.89 13.45
N ALA A 522 1.73 11.72 13.57
CA ALA A 522 1.96 11.07 14.85
C ALA A 522 3.41 10.59 14.95
N TRP A 523 4.05 10.80 16.10
CA TRP A 523 5.39 10.28 16.37
C TRP A 523 5.68 10.13 17.87
N PHE A 524 6.80 9.45 18.17
CA PHE A 524 7.39 9.36 19.49
C PHE A 524 8.76 10.02 19.50
N GLU A 525 9.06 10.77 20.56
CA GLU A 525 10.40 11.30 20.85
C GLU A 525 10.95 10.53 22.04
N VAL A 526 11.87 9.61 21.81
CA VAL A 526 12.46 8.74 22.83
C VAL A 526 13.81 9.33 23.23
N ASN A 527 13.94 9.78 24.49
CA ASN A 527 15.10 10.54 24.97
C ASN A 527 16.06 9.68 25.79
N SER A 528 17.32 10.09 25.85
CA SER A 528 18.40 9.40 26.59
C SER A 528 18.19 9.31 28.10
N ASP A 529 17.34 10.17 28.66
CA ASP A 529 17.08 10.25 30.10
C ASP A 529 15.97 9.29 30.58
N GLY A 530 15.50 8.39 29.69
CA GLY A 530 14.40 7.47 29.98
C GLY A 530 13.01 8.08 29.80
N THR A 531 12.91 9.34 29.37
CA THR A 531 11.62 9.98 29.06
C THR A 531 11.22 9.75 27.60
N VAL A 532 9.92 9.76 27.34
CA VAL A 532 9.36 9.72 25.99
C VAL A 532 8.24 10.72 25.86
N LYS A 533 8.08 11.30 24.67
CA LYS A 533 6.86 12.03 24.30
C LYS A 533 6.15 11.30 23.18
N ARG A 534 4.82 11.21 23.25
CA ARG A 534 3.97 10.90 22.10
C ARG A 534 3.34 12.20 21.65
N ILE A 535 3.54 12.54 20.39
CA ILE A 535 2.96 13.72 19.78
C ILE A 535 2.01 13.27 18.69
N THR A 536 0.81 13.84 18.70
CA THR A 536 -0.19 13.70 17.64
C THR A 536 -0.73 15.08 17.31
N ILE A 537 -0.83 15.40 16.04
CA ILE A 537 -1.38 16.66 15.54
C ILE A 537 -2.05 16.39 14.21
N PHE A 538 -3.29 16.83 14.08
CA PHE A 538 -4.10 16.64 12.89
C PHE A 538 -5.07 17.79 12.75
N ASP A 539 -5.36 18.16 11.51
CA ASP A 539 -6.31 19.20 11.15
C ASP A 539 -7.74 18.72 11.44
N TRP A 540 -8.24 19.03 12.65
CA TRP A 540 -9.50 18.50 13.17
C TRP A 540 -10.75 19.24 12.67
N ASP A 541 -10.59 20.49 12.23
CA ASP A 541 -11.66 21.32 11.68
C ASP A 541 -11.55 21.46 10.16
N SER A 542 -10.52 20.85 9.56
CA SER A 542 -10.30 20.71 8.12
C SER A 542 -10.16 22.06 7.43
N ASP A 543 -9.49 23.00 8.08
CA ASP A 543 -9.25 24.35 7.56
C ASP A 543 -7.92 24.50 6.79
N GLY A 544 -7.11 23.43 6.77
CA GLY A 544 -5.83 23.34 6.09
C GLY A 544 -4.66 23.91 6.89
N GLU A 545 -4.88 24.37 8.11
CA GLU A 545 -3.85 24.91 9.01
C GLU A 545 -3.65 24.01 10.23
N LEU A 546 -2.41 23.93 10.73
CA LEU A 546 -2.12 23.23 11.98
C LEU A 546 -1.90 24.24 13.11
N VAL A 547 -2.76 24.21 14.12
CA VAL A 547 -2.80 25.13 15.27
C VAL A 547 -2.54 24.43 16.60
N SER A 548 -2.38 25.20 17.69
CA SER A 548 -2.00 24.64 19.00
C SER A 548 -3.08 23.78 19.64
N ASP A 549 -4.35 24.02 19.31
CA ASP A 549 -5.49 23.32 19.92
C ASP A 549 -5.68 21.91 19.33
N GLU A 550 -5.02 21.64 18.19
CA GLU A 550 -4.96 20.36 17.50
C GLU A 550 -3.78 19.49 17.94
N LEU A 551 -2.87 20.07 18.73
CA LEU A 551 -1.66 19.42 19.17
C LEU A 551 -1.90 18.70 20.50
N ASP A 552 -1.76 17.38 20.50
CA ASP A 552 -1.78 16.57 21.70
C ASP A 552 -0.38 15.99 22.01
N VAL A 553 0.09 16.20 23.25
CA VAL A 553 1.42 15.79 23.71
C VAL A 553 1.31 15.04 25.03
N TYR A 554 1.65 13.74 25.00
CA TYR A 554 1.76 12.93 26.21
C TYR A 554 3.21 12.72 26.59
N SER A 555 3.53 12.98 27.85
CA SER A 555 4.82 12.60 28.42
C SER A 555 4.72 11.22 29.07
N GLY A 556 5.80 10.47 29.00
CA GLY A 556 5.87 9.11 29.50
C GLY A 556 7.30 8.70 29.82
N LEU A 557 7.45 7.43 30.18
CA LEU A 557 8.73 6.80 30.47
C LEU A 557 8.96 5.63 29.52
N TRP A 558 10.22 5.31 29.25
CA TRP A 558 10.59 4.09 28.52
C TRP A 558 11.74 3.34 29.21
N LYS A 559 11.82 2.03 28.96
CA LYS A 559 12.96 1.18 29.34
C LYS A 559 13.04 -0.04 28.43
N LEU A 560 14.16 -0.77 28.48
CA LEU A 560 14.25 -2.09 27.87
C LEU A 560 13.79 -3.17 28.85
N SER A 561 13.06 -4.17 28.34
CA SER A 561 12.80 -5.41 29.09
C SER A 561 14.05 -6.30 29.11
N ASP A 562 14.04 -7.33 29.97
CA ASP A 562 15.12 -8.32 30.03
C ASP A 562 15.30 -9.07 28.71
N ASP A 563 14.23 -9.19 27.92
CA ASP A 563 14.22 -9.80 26.58
C ASP A 563 14.64 -8.81 25.47
N GLY A 564 15.00 -7.57 25.83
CA GLY A 564 15.45 -6.54 24.88
C GLY A 564 14.31 -5.89 24.08
N ASN A 565 13.07 -5.95 24.56
CA ASN A 565 11.94 -5.22 23.97
C ASN A 565 11.87 -3.81 24.55
N LEU A 566 11.45 -2.83 23.73
CA LEU A 566 11.23 -1.47 24.20
C LEU A 566 9.85 -1.36 24.85
N ILE A 567 9.83 -1.04 26.14
CA ILE A 567 8.60 -0.77 26.90
C ILE A 567 8.43 0.72 27.05
N ILE A 568 7.25 1.23 26.71
CA ILE A 568 6.86 2.64 26.82
C ILE A 568 5.59 2.74 27.65
N ARG A 569 5.54 3.63 28.64
CA ARG A 569 4.38 3.87 29.48
C ARG A 569 3.96 5.34 29.48
N PHE A 570 2.65 5.56 29.47
CA PHE A 570 2.05 6.88 29.65
C PHE A 570 1.12 6.88 30.85
N TYR A 571 1.09 8.02 31.53
CA TYR A 571 0.36 8.21 32.78
C TYR A 571 -0.54 9.45 32.68
N ARG A 572 -1.65 9.42 33.41
CA ARG A 572 -2.57 10.55 33.53
C ARG A 572 -3.02 10.75 34.96
N ARG A 573 -3.39 11.99 35.27
CA ARG A 573 -4.08 12.37 36.50
C ARG A 573 -5.56 12.03 36.42
N MET A 574 -6.25 12.09 37.55
CA MET A 574 -7.71 11.85 37.60
C MET A 574 -8.50 12.87 36.77
N ASN A 575 -7.99 14.09 36.61
CA ASN A 575 -8.64 15.13 35.79
C ASN A 575 -8.42 14.93 34.27
N GLY A 576 -7.71 13.88 33.85
CA GLY A 576 -7.41 13.56 32.45
C GLY A 576 -6.06 14.10 31.95
N ASP A 577 -5.42 15.01 32.67
CA ASP A 577 -4.16 15.62 32.25
C ASP A 577 -3.03 14.60 32.18
N SER A 578 -2.12 14.73 31.21
CA SER A 578 -0.87 13.96 31.19
C SER A 578 -0.03 14.29 32.41
N CYS A 579 0.56 13.26 33.01
CA CYS A 579 1.53 13.39 34.09
C CYS A 579 2.71 12.44 33.86
N MET A 580 3.81 12.70 34.57
CA MET A 580 5.00 11.86 34.53
C MET A 580 5.43 11.56 35.97
N PRO A 581 5.40 10.30 36.42
CA PRO A 581 5.84 9.93 37.76
C PRO A 581 7.37 9.97 37.86
N SER A 582 7.90 10.02 39.08
CA SER A 582 9.34 9.85 39.35
C SER A 582 9.81 8.41 39.16
N ASP A 583 8.89 7.45 39.28
CA ASP A 583 9.16 6.02 39.30
C ASP A 583 8.34 5.30 38.23
N TRP A 584 8.87 4.19 37.71
CA TRP A 584 8.24 3.38 36.66
C TRP A 584 6.88 2.79 37.07
N ASP A 585 6.76 2.41 38.34
CA ASP A 585 5.54 1.90 38.97
C ASP A 585 5.17 2.85 40.12
N PRO A 586 4.45 3.96 39.83
CA PRO A 586 4.06 4.89 40.87
C PRO A 586 3.13 4.21 41.89
N LEU A 587 3.22 4.61 43.16
CA LEU A 587 2.36 4.09 44.21
C LEU A 587 0.88 4.37 43.89
N SER A 588 -0.02 3.46 44.28
CA SER A 588 -1.45 3.54 43.99
C SER A 588 -2.16 4.77 44.56
N ASN A 589 -1.54 5.50 45.48
CA ASN A 589 -2.05 6.73 46.10
C ASN A 589 -1.48 8.02 45.48
N THR A 590 -0.77 7.93 44.37
CA THR A 590 -0.25 9.10 43.64
C THR A 590 -1.30 9.64 42.66
N ASP A 591 -1.27 10.94 42.39
CA ASP A 591 -2.14 11.60 41.41
C ASP A 591 -1.74 11.28 39.95
N CYS A 592 -1.01 10.19 39.70
CA CYS A 592 -0.47 9.86 38.38
C CYS A 592 -0.55 8.36 38.10
N SER A 593 -1.63 7.96 37.44
CA SER A 593 -1.99 6.57 37.18
C SER A 593 -1.53 6.12 35.80
N LEU A 594 -1.02 4.88 35.70
CA LEU A 594 -0.71 4.25 34.42
C LEU A 594 -1.99 4.10 33.60
N VAL A 595 -2.01 4.63 32.37
CA VAL A 595 -3.16 4.53 31.44
C VAL A 595 -2.86 3.71 30.19
N SER A 596 -1.60 3.67 29.76
CA SER A 596 -1.21 2.81 28.64
C SER A 596 0.23 2.33 28.74
N GLU A 597 0.44 1.10 28.31
CA GLU A 597 1.75 0.50 28.12
C GLU A 597 1.85 -0.02 26.69
N ARG A 598 3.01 0.20 26.07
CA ARG A 598 3.37 -0.32 24.75
C ARG A 598 4.61 -1.17 24.91
N GLU A 599 4.62 -2.31 24.26
CA GLU A 599 5.82 -3.11 24.06
C GLU A 599 6.10 -3.28 22.58
N TRP A 600 7.30 -2.91 22.19
CA TRP A 600 7.79 -3.00 20.82
C TRP A 600 8.86 -4.08 20.75
N ASN A 601 8.48 -5.21 20.16
CA ASN A 601 9.40 -6.27 19.81
C ASN A 601 9.92 -5.99 18.39
N LEU A 602 11.21 -5.68 18.29
CA LEU A 602 11.86 -5.35 17.04
C LEU A 602 12.10 -6.63 16.23
N SER A 603 11.56 -6.66 15.01
CA SER A 603 11.76 -7.78 14.09
C SER A 603 12.88 -7.48 13.10
N GLN A 604 12.87 -6.28 12.48
CA GLN A 604 13.86 -5.91 11.47
C GLN A 604 14.03 -4.40 11.37
N VAL A 605 15.23 -3.97 10.98
CA VAL A 605 15.53 -2.58 10.59
C VAL A 605 16.04 -2.52 9.15
N SER A 606 15.35 -1.78 8.29
CA SER A 606 15.90 -1.32 7.01
C SER A 606 16.73 -0.06 7.26
N LYS A 607 18.06 -0.18 7.17
CA LYS A 607 18.99 0.92 7.47
C LYS A 607 18.93 2.05 6.43
N GLU A 608 18.66 1.71 5.17
CA GLU A 608 18.60 2.70 4.08
C GLU A 608 17.37 3.60 4.24
N GLU A 609 16.24 3.01 4.59
CA GLU A 609 14.97 3.73 4.75
C GLU A 609 14.69 4.20 6.19
N GLN A 610 15.58 3.87 7.13
CA GLN A 610 15.35 4.04 8.57
C GLN A 610 14.00 3.46 9.04
N LEU A 611 13.58 2.34 8.44
CA LEU A 611 12.28 1.71 8.68
C LEU A 611 12.42 0.56 9.67
N PHE A 612 11.62 0.60 10.74
CA PHE A 612 11.62 -0.36 11.85
C PHE A 612 10.34 -1.19 11.80
N TRP A 613 10.46 -2.49 11.55
CA TRP A 613 9.36 -3.44 11.61
C TRP A 613 9.23 -4.01 13.02
N ILE A 614 8.05 -3.87 13.61
CA ILE A 614 7.81 -4.05 15.03
C ILE A 614 6.53 -4.85 15.23
N ARG A 615 6.60 -5.93 16.01
CA ARG A 615 5.41 -6.52 16.63
C ARG A 615 5.06 -5.69 17.87
N LYS A 616 3.88 -5.08 17.85
CA LYS A 616 3.41 -4.16 18.89
C LYS A 616 2.40 -4.85 19.80
N GLU A 617 2.59 -4.70 21.10
CA GLU A 617 1.55 -4.95 22.09
C GLU A 617 1.18 -3.62 22.73
N LEU A 618 -0.09 -3.24 22.64
CA LEU A 618 -0.65 -2.03 23.23
C LEU A 618 -1.66 -2.43 24.29
N LYS A 619 -1.45 -1.99 25.52
CA LYS A 619 -2.34 -2.23 26.66
C LYS A 619 -2.83 -0.91 27.22
N PHE A 620 -4.11 -0.87 27.54
CA PHE A 620 -4.79 0.24 28.20
C PHE A 620 -5.24 -0.20 29.58
N PHE A 621 -5.12 0.71 30.53
CA PHE A 621 -5.44 0.47 31.93
C PHE A 621 -6.53 1.43 32.38
N SER A 622 -7.37 0.99 33.32
CA SER A 622 -8.45 1.79 33.92
C SER A 622 -8.11 2.18 35.36
N ASN A 623 -6.82 2.37 35.64
CA ASN A 623 -6.32 2.70 36.97
C ASN A 623 -6.85 4.04 37.49
N GLU A 624 -7.07 4.99 36.59
CA GLU A 624 -7.65 6.30 36.87
C GLU A 624 -9.10 6.24 37.34
N LYS A 625 -9.81 5.15 37.03
CA LYS A 625 -11.21 4.92 37.43
C LYS A 625 -11.35 4.06 38.69
N ARG A 626 -10.23 3.72 39.35
CA ARG A 626 -10.20 2.79 40.49
C ARG A 626 -11.17 3.20 41.60
N ASP A 627 -11.24 4.49 41.91
CA ASP A 627 -12.10 5.02 42.97
C ASP A 627 -13.56 5.22 42.53
N GLU A 628 -13.83 5.21 41.23
CA GLU A 628 -15.18 5.35 40.66
C GLU A 628 -15.93 4.01 40.62
N ILE A 629 -15.20 2.89 40.66
CA ILE A 629 -15.77 1.54 40.51
C ILE A 629 -15.85 0.87 41.88
N PRO A 630 -17.06 0.55 42.37
CA PRO A 630 -17.25 -0.06 43.69
C PRO A 630 -16.44 -1.35 43.85
N GLY A 631 -15.64 -1.41 44.92
CA GLY A 631 -14.84 -2.59 45.28
C GLY A 631 -13.42 -2.62 44.71
N LEU A 632 -13.02 -1.65 43.88
CA LEU A 632 -11.67 -1.60 43.29
C LEU A 632 -10.68 -0.70 44.03
N SER A 633 -11.17 0.14 44.97
CA SER A 633 -10.36 1.09 45.74
C SER A 633 -9.20 0.42 46.52
N ASP A 634 -9.38 -0.82 46.95
CA ASP A 634 -8.40 -1.55 47.76
C ASP A 634 -7.38 -2.33 46.92
N LEU A 635 -7.58 -2.41 45.60
CA LEU A 635 -6.64 -3.07 44.71
C LEU A 635 -5.38 -2.21 44.56
N THR A 636 -4.21 -2.84 44.65
CA THR A 636 -2.91 -2.18 44.43
C THR A 636 -2.33 -2.48 43.05
N ASN A 637 -2.81 -3.54 42.39
CA ASN A 637 -2.38 -3.91 41.05
C ASN A 637 -3.05 -3.04 39.97
N ASN A 638 -2.43 -3.00 38.80
CA ASN A 638 -3.02 -2.36 37.62
C ASN A 638 -4.34 -3.04 37.23
N ILE A 639 -5.22 -2.31 36.55
CA ILE A 639 -6.52 -2.79 36.08
C ILE A 639 -6.50 -2.76 34.56
N PHE A 640 -6.33 -3.92 33.92
CA PHE A 640 -6.34 -4.01 32.47
C PHE A 640 -7.74 -3.70 31.93
N GLY A 641 -7.84 -2.70 31.04
CA GLY A 641 -9.08 -2.29 30.40
C GLY A 641 -9.22 -2.82 28.97
N GLY A 642 -8.10 -3.00 28.27
CA GLY A 642 -8.09 -3.63 26.95
C GLY A 642 -6.76 -3.48 26.22
N GLY A 643 -6.64 -4.07 25.03
CA GLY A 643 -5.39 -4.01 24.29
C GLY A 643 -5.45 -4.60 22.88
N HIS A 644 -4.35 -4.41 22.15
CA HIS A 644 -4.16 -4.86 20.78
C HIS A 644 -2.77 -5.48 20.61
N ILE A 645 -2.69 -6.56 19.83
CA ILE A 645 -1.43 -7.21 19.44
C ILE A 645 -1.39 -7.37 17.93
N TYR A 646 -0.43 -6.74 17.26
CA TYR A 646 -0.40 -6.60 15.81
C TYR A 646 1.01 -6.30 15.28
N ASN A 647 1.25 -6.54 13.98
CA ASN A 647 2.47 -6.13 13.29
C ASN A 647 2.32 -4.69 12.79
N SER A 648 3.42 -3.93 12.77
CA SER A 648 3.43 -2.54 12.34
C SER A 648 4.85 -2.13 11.97
N PHE A 649 5.00 -0.92 11.44
CA PHE A 649 6.29 -0.32 11.19
C PHE A 649 6.32 1.15 11.61
N MET A 650 7.52 1.72 11.74
CA MET A 650 7.76 3.14 12.01
C MET A 650 9.04 3.61 11.33
N TYR A 651 9.09 4.88 10.95
CA TYR A 651 10.30 5.51 10.42
C TYR A 651 11.06 6.20 11.54
N LYS A 652 12.38 6.02 11.61
CA LYS A 652 13.24 6.80 12.49
C LYS A 652 13.77 8.01 11.73
N VAL A 653 13.38 9.20 12.14
CA VAL A 653 13.72 10.46 11.45
C VAL A 653 14.69 11.30 12.27
N SER A 654 15.50 12.12 11.60
CA SER A 654 16.49 12.99 12.24
C SER A 654 15.91 14.30 12.78
N GLU A 655 14.76 14.70 12.27
CA GLU A 655 14.05 15.92 12.65
C GLU A 655 12.55 15.65 12.75
N ARG A 656 11.84 16.54 13.44
CA ARG A 656 10.37 16.44 13.53
C ARG A 656 9.76 16.57 12.13
N PRO A 657 8.67 15.85 11.84
CA PRO A 657 8.03 15.94 10.53
C PRO A 657 7.44 17.32 10.26
N ILE A 658 7.10 18.08 11.32
CA ILE A 658 6.62 19.45 11.25
C ILE A 658 7.17 20.31 12.39
N VAL A 659 7.13 21.62 12.21
CA VAL A 659 7.33 22.58 13.30
C VAL A 659 6.05 22.65 14.11
N LEU A 660 6.15 22.42 15.42
CA LEU A 660 4.99 22.49 16.31
C LEU A 660 4.49 23.94 16.43
N PRO A 661 3.17 24.17 16.38
CA PRO A 661 2.56 25.45 16.70
C PRO A 661 2.97 25.91 18.10
N SER A 662 3.11 27.24 18.27
CA SER A 662 3.43 27.79 19.58
C SER A 662 2.24 27.63 20.51
N VAL A 663 2.37 26.82 21.55
CA VAL A 663 1.33 26.69 22.59
C VAL A 663 1.22 28.04 23.31
N GLN A 664 0.15 28.80 23.05
CA GLN A 664 -0.17 29.96 23.85
C GLN A 664 -0.54 29.47 25.25
N LYS A 665 0.35 29.65 26.23
CA LYS A 665 0.02 29.43 27.64
C LYS A 665 -1.01 30.47 28.05
N ASN A 666 -2.29 30.07 28.09
CA ASN A 666 -3.32 30.80 28.82
C ASN A 666 -3.27 30.48 30.32
#